data_AF-A0A7X7BBI4-F1
#
_entry.id   AF-A0A7X7BBI4-F1
#
_cell.length_a   1.000
_cell.length_b   1.000
_cell.length_c   1.000
_cell.angle_alpha   90.00
_cell.angle_beta   90.00
_cell.angle_gamma   90.00
#
_symmetry.space_group_name_H-M   'P 1'
#
loop_
_entity.id
_entity.type
_entity.pdbx_description
1 polymer ?
#
loop_
_entity_poly.entity_id
_entity_poly.type
_entity_poly.pdbx_seq_one_letter_code
_entity_poly.pdbx_strand_id
1 'polypeptide(L)'
;MNRCVSIIMAGFTAYAVFAAERVWQAAGDGDWSEPANWVGGVLPGASDTALFSTPLATDAVITMDGSVPLVGAIAVDNPDNVFKRVFTGEQAIRSNVFVKGRAELRGTWTSTYKAITGVGMAAGQTAWLDLTGEAVFAATNQHALYVGNANNARGRVTVKDQARLSLSAVDTDFGISPGRNTGSVGSIVQEGGLVESTGRFLPGYSGYGAYELLGGGLRLPYGAGNTRYRLAVQSNSTGLFYQRGGDLLVATNGLSVGYHFEIGSGNNNAEAVYYADGGTARFETQLRLLSGGSSVNPCYAELTVADDAVVEAGSTVYLRSPETTLGGRTAVNLNRGGTLRAPALLQDKSGVSGLNGDGGTLELMRSSEYATLFEGLHAVTLFEGGLGLRFPGPSGAVMTGTLRGPGGWGVASVTLTAGGSGYLAPPRVVLTGGSGSNATAVALIDHASGAVTGAVVTCRGEGYDESDVLTVSITGGGGSGCTGVAALSENRAGPLVKSGAPRLVIYSQPDFDGEYEVREGLFLHSSRNAGSPHVRGIRVSGPGAVFQNGSGTAFDNTPEKWDLVNPLATLTLGGDWGGGEVIVPCGAEETVYQQHYSALEVAFGRSRLTTTGYTPTNGAALIFGTITRRPGGALAVTTTTNLNVTVSGDPAGFAFGAVRPVVPAASVGVTTELATLDAEGRIVSLSDYDEGFGTESNLYLTASAIADGFAVNSVRLDDGKVLTLQEGGTTVVGSGVVLARAGTGGFTTLSGGTLTSGNGTDLILTDFHNAIERRNVSNGKSGLVADTRLTDNGTTPVALFALGRTWDPAAMSIATGPAVELTRTDNTYSGGTYILDTALAVADDGSLGAVPAHPTNAIFTSGMAMLRAPATSATVTLHRNRSIRVCDGGLTFFGDTGSQAGRVLFDVAGDISGEGVLVMNHWSGSNIRSVVLLGGDNRGFAGTVAVHGMLRPGMADSLPPRAGLLLCDVSSTDSAGGVLETSGTFTRTPGTGPVQVWWGRVTEVAPGYVASLSTPASGGGFSAYGGDLTINLGGDRRKLVLGEIGFAPQRLRLQDDEATDVLYWENPVDVTNGTLTVQVAYQVSGK
;
A
#
# COMPACT_ATOMS: atom_id res chain seq x y z
N MET A 1 -13.41 49.60 -24.33
CA MET A 1 -14.50 50.37 -24.97
C MET A 1 -14.73 49.84 -26.38
N ASN A 2 -15.82 49.11 -26.59
CA ASN A 2 -16.75 49.24 -27.71
C ASN A 2 -17.87 48.20 -27.48
N ARG A 3 -19.10 48.72 -27.36
CA ARG A 3 -20.32 47.96 -27.12
C ARG A 3 -20.72 47.20 -28.39
N CYS A 4 -21.07 45.93 -28.28
CA CYS A 4 -22.02 45.29 -29.20
C CYS A 4 -22.99 44.44 -28.37
N VAL A 5 -24.24 44.91 -28.40
CA VAL A 5 -25.45 44.29 -27.86
C VAL A 5 -25.96 43.25 -28.87
N SER A 6 -26.59 42.21 -28.33
CA SER A 6 -27.47 41.20 -28.93
C SER A 6 -27.97 41.42 -30.37
N ILE A 7 -27.99 40.34 -31.16
CA ILE A 7 -29.10 39.91 -32.03
C ILE A 7 -28.87 38.42 -32.36
N ILE A 8 -29.77 37.53 -31.93
CA ILE A 8 -30.04 36.27 -32.63
C ILE A 8 -31.56 36.08 -32.64
N MET A 9 -32.17 36.34 -33.79
CA MET A 9 -33.35 35.64 -34.28
C MET A 9 -33.47 35.85 -35.79
N ALA A 10 -33.60 34.76 -36.55
CA ALA A 10 -34.73 34.55 -37.46
C ALA A 10 -34.55 33.24 -38.25
N GLY A 11 -35.62 32.44 -38.31
CA GLY A 11 -35.80 31.43 -39.35
C GLY A 11 -36.53 30.16 -38.90
N PHE A 12 -37.84 30.24 -38.61
CA PHE A 12 -38.88 29.31 -39.10
C PHE A 12 -40.25 29.76 -38.57
N THR A 13 -41.17 30.06 -39.49
CA THR A 13 -42.57 30.39 -39.23
C THR A 13 -43.38 29.13 -38.91
N ALA A 14 -43.73 28.96 -37.64
CA ALA A 14 -44.92 28.27 -37.17
C ALA A 14 -45.50 29.13 -36.04
N TYR A 15 -46.83 29.30 -35.97
CA TYR A 15 -47.51 30.13 -34.98
C TYR A 15 -46.94 29.91 -33.57
N ALA A 16 -46.12 30.86 -33.09
CA ALA A 16 -45.56 30.84 -31.75
C ALA A 16 -46.65 31.28 -30.78
N VAL A 17 -47.27 30.32 -30.10
CA VAL A 17 -47.93 30.61 -28.82
C VAL A 17 -46.81 31.06 -27.89
N PHE A 18 -46.85 32.31 -27.44
CA PHE A 18 -45.90 32.84 -26.46
C PHE A 18 -45.90 31.94 -25.21
N ALA A 19 -44.72 31.63 -24.67
CA ALA A 19 -44.58 30.90 -23.41
C ALA A 19 -45.30 31.69 -22.31
N ALA A 20 -46.37 31.12 -21.75
CA ALA A 20 -47.05 31.72 -20.61
C ALA A 20 -46.42 31.22 -19.30
N GLU A 21 -46.31 32.09 -18.31
CA GLU A 21 -46.01 31.68 -16.94
C GLU A 21 -47.31 31.20 -16.28
N ARG A 22 -47.32 29.95 -15.82
CA ARG A 22 -48.40 29.38 -15.00
C ARG A 22 -47.91 29.34 -13.58
N VAL A 23 -48.55 30.10 -12.70
CA VAL A 23 -48.11 30.26 -11.32
C VAL A 23 -48.80 29.22 -10.45
N TRP A 24 -48.03 28.47 -9.67
CA TRP A 24 -48.53 27.58 -8.63
C TRP A 24 -49.03 28.40 -7.43
N GLN A 25 -50.27 28.18 -6.99
CA GLN A 25 -50.90 28.95 -5.89
C GLN A 25 -51.13 28.14 -4.61
N ALA A 26 -50.97 26.82 -4.63
CA ALA A 26 -51.13 26.03 -3.41
C ALA A 26 -49.95 26.27 -2.44
N ALA A 27 -50.29 26.58 -1.18
CA ALA A 27 -49.32 26.95 -0.15
C ALA A 27 -48.58 25.74 0.45
N GLY A 28 -49.15 24.54 0.37
CA GLY A 28 -48.60 23.30 0.91
C GLY A 28 -48.50 22.22 -0.16
N ASP A 29 -48.74 20.97 0.23
CA ASP A 29 -48.79 19.82 -0.68
C ASP A 29 -49.89 19.99 -1.73
N GLY A 30 -49.67 19.41 -2.91
CA GLY A 30 -50.70 19.41 -3.95
C GLY A 30 -50.35 18.54 -5.16
N ASP A 31 -51.40 18.11 -5.84
CA ASP A 31 -51.33 17.31 -7.04
C ASP A 31 -51.15 18.19 -8.29
N TRP A 32 -50.23 17.82 -9.18
CA TRP A 32 -49.90 18.58 -10.39
C TRP A 32 -51.11 18.73 -11.31
N SER A 33 -51.91 17.66 -11.40
CA SER A 33 -53.04 17.57 -12.32
C SER A 33 -54.29 18.35 -11.86
N GLU A 34 -54.32 18.84 -10.62
CA GLU A 34 -55.45 19.57 -10.03
C GLU A 34 -55.47 21.05 -10.45
N PRO A 35 -56.45 21.51 -11.25
CA PRO A 35 -56.54 22.90 -11.69
C PRO A 35 -56.57 23.91 -10.53
N ALA A 36 -57.16 23.57 -9.38
CA ALA A 36 -57.24 24.46 -8.22
C ALA A 36 -55.86 24.87 -7.68
N ASN A 37 -54.80 24.11 -7.98
CA ASN A 37 -53.43 24.42 -7.55
C ASN A 37 -52.73 25.46 -8.46
N TRP A 38 -53.33 25.85 -9.58
CA TRP A 38 -52.80 26.82 -10.55
C TRP A 38 -53.60 28.12 -10.59
N VAL A 39 -52.92 29.26 -10.64
CA VAL A 39 -53.57 30.57 -10.81
C VAL A 39 -54.40 30.56 -12.10
N GLY A 40 -55.70 30.83 -11.96
CA GLY A 40 -56.66 30.83 -13.06
C GLY A 40 -57.10 29.44 -13.54
N GLY A 41 -56.72 28.35 -12.86
CA GLY A 41 -57.17 27.00 -13.18
C GLY A 41 -56.56 26.41 -14.45
N VAL A 42 -55.42 26.92 -14.93
CA VAL A 42 -54.81 26.51 -16.20
C VAL A 42 -53.49 25.79 -15.95
N LEU A 43 -53.44 24.50 -16.33
CA LEU A 43 -52.23 23.70 -16.23
C LEU A 43 -51.15 24.14 -17.25
N PRO A 44 -49.85 23.97 -16.94
CA PRO A 44 -48.76 24.25 -17.87
C PRO A 44 -48.75 23.33 -19.08
N GLY A 45 -48.64 23.91 -20.28
CA GLY A 45 -48.40 23.18 -21.53
C GLY A 45 -46.93 23.07 -21.93
N ALA A 46 -46.67 22.46 -23.10
CA ALA A 46 -45.33 22.19 -23.63
C ALA A 46 -44.46 23.41 -23.94
N SER A 47 -45.06 24.60 -24.02
CA SER A 47 -44.35 25.89 -24.17
C SER A 47 -44.31 26.72 -22.89
N ASP A 48 -45.08 26.35 -21.87
CA ASP A 48 -45.31 27.18 -20.69
C ASP A 48 -44.26 26.92 -19.60
N THR A 49 -44.03 27.93 -18.77
CA THR A 49 -43.21 27.83 -17.58
C THR A 49 -44.10 27.63 -16.36
N ALA A 50 -43.95 26.51 -15.67
CA ALA A 50 -44.51 26.25 -14.36
C ALA A 50 -43.70 27.01 -13.30
N LEU A 51 -44.23 28.14 -12.81
CA LEU A 51 -43.56 29.03 -11.88
C LEU A 51 -43.99 28.78 -10.43
N PHE A 52 -43.01 28.48 -9.59
CA PHE A 52 -43.14 28.31 -8.14
C PHE A 52 -42.43 29.46 -7.42
N SER A 53 -43.13 30.57 -7.20
CA SER A 53 -42.57 31.80 -6.60
C SER A 53 -43.13 32.15 -5.22
N THR A 54 -44.10 31.38 -4.73
CA THR A 54 -44.72 31.58 -3.41
C THR A 54 -43.77 31.19 -2.27
N PRO A 55 -43.60 32.04 -1.23
CA PRO A 55 -42.91 31.66 0.00
C PRO A 55 -43.54 30.43 0.67
N LEU A 56 -42.71 29.63 1.33
CA LEU A 56 -43.11 28.42 2.04
C LEU A 56 -43.12 28.65 3.55
N ALA A 57 -44.09 28.03 4.25
CA ALA A 57 -44.12 27.98 5.72
C ALA A 57 -43.70 26.62 6.30
N THR A 58 -43.69 25.58 5.46
CA THR A 58 -43.19 24.23 5.72
C THR A 58 -42.65 23.66 4.40
N ASP A 59 -41.95 22.52 4.45
CA ASP A 59 -41.70 21.74 3.23
C ASP A 59 -43.04 21.41 2.56
N ALA A 60 -43.05 21.37 1.22
CA ALA A 60 -44.25 21.12 0.43
C ALA A 60 -43.96 20.17 -0.73
N VAL A 61 -44.83 19.18 -0.90
CA VAL A 61 -44.73 18.11 -1.89
C VAL A 61 -45.68 18.36 -3.06
N ILE A 62 -45.14 18.35 -4.28
CA ILE A 62 -45.90 18.33 -5.52
C ILE A 62 -45.84 16.93 -6.11
N THR A 63 -47.00 16.28 -6.17
CA THR A 63 -47.15 14.95 -6.78
C THR A 63 -47.43 15.08 -8.26
N MET A 64 -46.60 14.47 -9.11
CA MET A 64 -46.82 14.35 -10.55
C MET A 64 -47.78 13.16 -10.79
N ASP A 65 -49.09 13.40 -10.61
CA ASP A 65 -50.14 12.39 -10.41
C ASP A 65 -50.96 12.03 -11.69
N GLY A 66 -50.70 12.70 -12.82
CA GLY A 66 -51.46 12.53 -14.07
C GLY A 66 -50.68 11.91 -15.24
N SER A 67 -51.34 11.69 -16.39
CA SER A 67 -50.69 11.22 -17.63
C SER A 67 -49.84 12.34 -18.25
N VAL A 68 -48.56 12.37 -17.90
CA VAL A 68 -47.58 13.45 -18.12
C VAL A 68 -47.51 13.95 -19.59
N PRO A 69 -47.97 15.19 -19.90
CA PRO A 69 -47.51 15.89 -21.10
C PRO A 69 -46.20 16.63 -20.81
N LEU A 70 -45.41 16.86 -21.86
CA LEU A 70 -44.21 17.70 -21.83
C LEU A 70 -44.53 19.11 -21.30
N VAL A 71 -43.68 19.66 -20.42
CA VAL A 71 -43.74 21.06 -19.96
C VAL A 71 -42.55 21.86 -20.49
N GLY A 72 -42.76 23.15 -20.77
CA GLY A 72 -41.72 24.06 -21.24
C GLY A 72 -40.58 24.19 -20.22
N ALA A 73 -40.88 24.66 -19.01
CA ALA A 73 -39.93 24.63 -17.91
C ALA A 73 -40.59 24.53 -16.54
N ILE A 74 -39.91 23.91 -15.57
CA ILE A 74 -40.22 24.10 -14.15
C ILE A 74 -39.27 25.17 -13.61
N ALA A 75 -39.83 26.26 -13.08
CA ALA A 75 -39.09 27.36 -12.52
C ALA A 75 -39.38 27.50 -11.01
N VAL A 76 -38.35 27.36 -10.18
CA VAL A 76 -38.44 27.62 -8.73
C VAL A 76 -37.78 28.95 -8.44
N ASP A 77 -38.57 29.91 -7.96
CA ASP A 77 -38.16 31.28 -7.64
C ASP A 77 -38.67 31.69 -6.25
N ASN A 78 -38.47 30.81 -5.27
CA ASN A 78 -38.92 31.03 -3.90
C ASN A 78 -37.96 32.01 -3.18
N PRO A 79 -38.44 33.12 -2.62
CA PRO A 79 -37.61 34.08 -1.90
C PRO A 79 -36.99 33.52 -0.60
N ASP A 80 -37.51 32.44 -0.03
CA ASP A 80 -36.99 31.80 1.19
C ASP A 80 -36.22 30.50 0.87
N ASN A 81 -35.19 30.22 1.66
CA ASN A 81 -34.34 29.03 1.60
C ASN A 81 -34.45 28.10 2.82
N VAL A 82 -35.38 28.36 3.76
CA VAL A 82 -35.58 27.50 4.93
C VAL A 82 -36.27 26.19 4.54
N PHE A 83 -37.33 26.28 3.74
CA PHE A 83 -38.15 25.13 3.36
C PHE A 83 -37.92 24.69 1.92
N LYS A 84 -38.17 23.40 1.66
CA LYS A 84 -37.97 22.76 0.37
C LYS A 84 -39.27 22.57 -0.39
N ARG A 85 -39.16 22.74 -1.71
CA ARG A 85 -40.19 22.30 -2.66
C ARG A 85 -39.82 20.93 -3.22
N VAL A 86 -40.54 19.90 -2.81
CA VAL A 86 -40.29 18.51 -3.20
C VAL A 86 -41.19 18.15 -4.37
N PHE A 87 -40.62 17.64 -5.46
CA PHE A 87 -41.35 17.14 -6.61
C PHE A 87 -41.21 15.62 -6.67
N THR A 88 -42.33 14.90 -6.69
CA THR A 88 -42.35 13.43 -6.69
C THR A 88 -43.17 12.84 -7.84
N GLY A 89 -42.71 11.75 -8.44
CA GLY A 89 -43.39 11.08 -9.56
C GLY A 89 -42.56 11.07 -10.84
N GLU A 90 -43.18 11.29 -11.99
CA GLU A 90 -42.47 11.34 -13.29
C GLU A 90 -42.83 12.62 -14.05
N GLN A 91 -41.85 13.25 -14.73
CA GLN A 91 -42.11 14.44 -15.53
C GLN A 91 -41.17 14.56 -16.75
N ALA A 92 -41.76 14.78 -17.92
CA ALA A 92 -41.04 15.18 -19.14
C ALA A 92 -40.96 16.71 -19.23
N ILE A 93 -39.77 17.24 -19.48
CA ILE A 93 -39.49 18.68 -19.46
C ILE A 93 -38.56 19.10 -20.61
N ARG A 94 -38.65 20.37 -21.05
CA ARG A 94 -37.59 20.94 -21.91
C ARG A 94 -36.40 21.43 -21.09
N SER A 95 -36.62 22.08 -19.94
CA SER A 95 -35.56 22.56 -19.03
C SER A 95 -36.07 22.78 -17.61
N ASN A 96 -35.17 22.81 -16.62
CA ASN A 96 -35.49 23.36 -15.30
C ASN A 96 -34.72 24.65 -15.03
N VAL A 97 -35.32 25.55 -14.26
CA VAL A 97 -34.73 26.83 -13.88
C VAL A 97 -34.92 27.07 -12.39
N PHE A 98 -33.92 26.72 -11.60
CA PHE A 98 -33.91 26.97 -10.15
C PHE A 98 -33.22 28.32 -9.89
N VAL A 99 -34.01 29.37 -9.76
CA VAL A 99 -33.53 30.75 -9.65
C VAL A 99 -32.95 31.01 -8.25
N LYS A 100 -33.73 30.71 -7.21
CA LYS A 100 -33.40 30.81 -5.78
C LYS A 100 -34.32 29.91 -4.93
N GLY A 101 -33.90 29.62 -3.70
CA GLY A 101 -34.61 28.73 -2.78
C GLY A 101 -34.22 27.25 -2.94
N ARG A 102 -34.92 26.33 -2.26
CA ARG A 102 -34.59 24.90 -2.25
C ARG A 102 -35.61 24.06 -3.02
N ALA A 103 -35.11 23.17 -3.86
CA ALA A 103 -35.90 22.18 -4.58
C ALA A 103 -35.33 20.77 -4.40
N GLU A 104 -36.21 19.77 -4.43
CA GLU A 104 -35.86 18.36 -4.29
C GLU A 104 -36.64 17.53 -5.32
N LEU A 105 -35.96 16.62 -6.01
CA LEU A 105 -36.58 15.73 -7.01
C LEU A 105 -36.56 14.27 -6.51
N ARG A 106 -37.70 13.57 -6.66
CA ARG A 106 -37.92 12.17 -6.25
C ARG A 106 -38.66 11.37 -7.35
N GLY A 107 -37.94 10.52 -8.11
CA GLY A 107 -38.45 9.64 -9.20
C GLY A 107 -37.84 9.95 -10.58
N THR A 108 -38.58 9.94 -11.71
CA THR A 108 -38.02 10.10 -13.08
C THR A 108 -38.27 11.44 -13.82
N TRP A 109 -37.21 12.17 -14.15
CA TRP A 109 -37.20 13.48 -14.81
C TRP A 109 -36.48 13.36 -16.15
N THR A 110 -37.19 13.49 -17.27
CA THR A 110 -36.61 13.28 -18.61
C THR A 110 -36.64 14.51 -19.51
N SER A 111 -35.60 14.66 -20.32
CA SER A 111 -35.56 15.66 -21.39
C SER A 111 -34.90 15.10 -22.65
N THR A 112 -35.45 15.44 -23.81
CA THR A 112 -34.87 15.14 -25.13
C THR A 112 -34.56 16.42 -25.93
N TYR A 113 -34.57 17.55 -25.23
CA TYR A 113 -34.42 18.87 -25.82
C TYR A 113 -33.04 19.46 -25.56
N LYS A 114 -32.52 20.15 -26.57
CA LYS A 114 -31.36 21.03 -26.44
C LYS A 114 -31.72 22.23 -25.57
N ALA A 115 -31.35 22.16 -24.30
CA ALA A 115 -31.64 23.21 -23.33
C ALA A 115 -30.60 23.25 -22.20
N ILE A 116 -30.80 24.18 -21.27
CA ILE A 116 -29.97 24.34 -20.09
C ILE A 116 -30.86 24.18 -18.87
N THR A 117 -30.52 23.25 -18.01
CA THR A 117 -30.97 23.25 -16.63
C THR A 117 -30.06 24.17 -15.81
N GLY A 118 -30.62 25.24 -15.28
CA GLY A 118 -29.89 26.25 -14.51
C GLY A 118 -30.20 26.16 -13.02
N VAL A 119 -29.16 26.16 -12.18
CA VAL A 119 -29.28 26.24 -10.72
C VAL A 119 -28.51 27.46 -10.22
N GLY A 120 -29.18 28.39 -9.55
CA GLY A 120 -28.61 29.65 -9.09
C GLY A 120 -28.53 30.66 -10.23
N MET A 121 -29.66 31.26 -10.58
CA MET A 121 -29.81 32.17 -11.74
C MET A 121 -29.95 33.65 -11.34
N ALA A 122 -29.97 33.97 -10.05
CA ALA A 122 -30.13 35.33 -9.53
C ALA A 122 -28.89 35.79 -8.76
N ALA A 123 -28.40 37.00 -9.08
CA ALA A 123 -27.24 37.61 -8.43
C ALA A 123 -27.45 37.78 -6.93
N GLY A 124 -26.47 37.37 -6.12
CA GLY A 124 -26.52 37.46 -4.65
C GLY A 124 -27.50 36.49 -3.98
N GLN A 125 -28.22 35.67 -4.75
CA GLN A 125 -29.17 34.69 -4.25
C GLN A 125 -28.59 33.28 -4.37
N THR A 126 -29.15 32.34 -3.59
CA THR A 126 -28.72 30.94 -3.58
C THR A 126 -29.87 30.02 -3.96
N ALA A 127 -29.58 29.03 -4.81
CA ALA A 127 -30.49 27.95 -5.15
C ALA A 127 -29.89 26.59 -4.79
N TRP A 128 -30.73 25.66 -4.34
CA TRP A 128 -30.37 24.27 -4.07
C TRP A 128 -31.26 23.32 -4.86
N LEU A 129 -30.65 22.27 -5.39
CA LEU A 129 -31.34 21.16 -6.04
C LEU A 129 -30.81 19.84 -5.46
N ASP A 130 -31.66 19.10 -4.75
CA ASP A 130 -31.32 17.78 -4.23
C ASP A 130 -31.99 16.69 -5.12
N LEU A 131 -31.22 15.70 -5.57
CA LEU A 131 -31.73 14.45 -6.14
C LEU A 131 -31.67 13.39 -5.04
N THR A 132 -32.83 12.85 -4.64
CA THR A 132 -32.94 11.96 -3.47
C THR A 132 -33.74 10.70 -3.75
N GLY A 133 -33.46 9.63 -2.99
CA GLY A 133 -34.04 8.31 -3.25
C GLY A 133 -33.61 7.79 -4.63
N GLU A 134 -34.46 7.01 -5.28
CA GLU A 134 -34.24 6.49 -6.63
C GLU A 134 -34.46 7.54 -7.74
N ALA A 135 -34.18 8.82 -7.45
CA ALA A 135 -34.39 9.89 -8.42
C ALA A 135 -33.47 9.73 -9.64
N VAL A 136 -34.05 9.76 -10.84
CA VAL A 136 -33.38 9.75 -12.13
C VAL A 136 -33.61 11.08 -12.83
N PHE A 137 -32.56 11.88 -12.98
CA PHE A 137 -32.53 13.00 -13.90
C PHE A 137 -31.81 12.57 -15.18
N ALA A 138 -32.53 12.39 -16.28
CA ALA A 138 -31.98 11.94 -17.55
C ALA A 138 -32.29 12.92 -18.67
N ALA A 139 -31.28 13.66 -19.12
CA ALA A 139 -31.41 14.57 -20.25
C ALA A 139 -30.54 14.12 -21.43
N THR A 140 -31.15 14.08 -22.61
CA THR A 140 -30.54 13.70 -23.88
C THR A 140 -30.60 14.90 -24.84
N ASN A 141 -29.83 14.85 -25.94
CA ASN A 141 -29.81 15.87 -27.00
C ASN A 141 -29.23 17.23 -26.56
N GLN A 142 -27.94 17.25 -26.18
CA GLN A 142 -27.17 18.50 -25.98
C GLN A 142 -27.63 19.34 -24.78
N HIS A 143 -28.19 18.69 -23.76
CA HIS A 143 -28.66 19.36 -22.55
C HIS A 143 -27.51 19.61 -21.58
N ALA A 144 -27.45 20.79 -20.97
CA ALA A 144 -26.44 21.13 -19.96
C ALA A 144 -27.02 21.33 -18.56
N LEU A 145 -26.19 21.08 -17.55
CA LEU A 145 -26.44 21.47 -16.16
C LEU A 145 -25.44 22.56 -15.77
N TYR A 146 -25.93 23.79 -15.61
CA TYR A 146 -25.12 24.93 -15.19
C TYR A 146 -25.49 25.33 -13.75
N VAL A 147 -24.48 25.38 -12.89
CA VAL A 147 -24.64 25.67 -11.46
C VAL A 147 -23.88 26.96 -11.13
N GLY A 148 -24.55 27.94 -10.53
CA GLY A 148 -24.06 29.33 -10.48
C GLY A 148 -24.12 29.97 -11.87
N ASN A 149 -25.30 29.95 -12.50
CA ASN A 149 -25.51 30.31 -13.90
C ASN A 149 -25.96 31.76 -14.13
N ALA A 150 -25.57 32.66 -13.23
CA ALA A 150 -25.60 34.11 -13.46
C ALA A 150 -24.45 34.79 -12.70
N ASN A 151 -24.12 36.03 -13.06
CA ASN A 151 -23.05 36.77 -12.38
C ASN A 151 -23.35 36.91 -10.88
N ASN A 152 -22.38 36.59 -10.03
CA ASN A 152 -22.51 36.61 -8.56
C ASN A 152 -23.64 35.73 -7.99
N ALA A 153 -24.19 34.79 -8.77
CA ALA A 153 -25.20 33.85 -8.31
C ALA A 153 -24.58 32.63 -7.63
N ARG A 154 -25.35 31.97 -6.76
CA ARG A 154 -24.89 30.79 -6.01
C ARG A 154 -25.82 29.61 -6.27
N GLY A 155 -25.26 28.45 -6.57
CA GLY A 155 -26.02 27.23 -6.82
C GLY A 155 -25.35 26.00 -6.22
N ARG A 156 -26.14 25.08 -5.65
CA ARG A 156 -25.67 23.76 -5.24
C ARG A 156 -26.59 22.68 -5.79
N VAL A 157 -25.99 21.62 -6.33
CA VAL A 157 -26.68 20.37 -6.68
C VAL A 157 -26.15 19.25 -5.80
N THR A 158 -27.03 18.49 -5.17
CA THR A 158 -26.66 17.31 -4.38
C THR A 158 -27.21 16.06 -5.05
N VAL A 159 -26.36 15.06 -5.29
CA VAL A 159 -26.77 13.72 -5.73
C VAL A 159 -26.59 12.78 -4.54
N LYS A 160 -27.72 12.36 -3.96
CA LYS A 160 -27.74 11.43 -2.82
C LYS A 160 -27.48 9.99 -3.27
N ASP A 161 -27.38 9.10 -2.30
CA ASP A 161 -27.32 7.67 -2.57
C ASP A 161 -28.56 7.19 -3.36
N GLN A 162 -28.37 6.17 -4.20
CA GLN A 162 -29.34 5.61 -5.17
C GLN A 162 -29.81 6.54 -6.31
N ALA A 163 -29.53 7.86 -6.24
CA ALA A 163 -29.94 8.78 -7.30
C ALA A 163 -29.05 8.67 -8.55
N ARG A 164 -29.60 9.02 -9.71
CA ARG A 164 -28.90 9.08 -11.00
C ARG A 164 -29.06 10.43 -11.67
N LEU A 165 -27.94 11.02 -12.11
CA LEU A 165 -27.89 12.20 -12.96
C LEU A 165 -27.17 11.84 -14.27
N SER A 166 -27.89 11.79 -15.38
CA SER A 166 -27.35 11.41 -16.69
C SER A 166 -27.58 12.52 -17.72
N LEU A 167 -26.49 13.05 -18.26
CA LEU A 167 -26.50 14.00 -19.38
C LEU A 167 -25.82 13.35 -20.60
N SER A 168 -26.62 13.00 -21.60
CA SER A 168 -26.14 12.42 -22.86
C SER A 168 -26.26 13.43 -24.00
N ALA A 169 -25.17 13.61 -24.73
CA ALA A 169 -25.10 14.47 -25.91
C ALA A 169 -24.37 13.75 -27.05
N VAL A 170 -24.91 13.93 -28.26
CA VAL A 170 -24.22 13.64 -29.52
C VAL A 170 -23.67 14.99 -30.01
N ASP A 171 -22.33 15.13 -29.95
CA ASP A 171 -21.56 16.16 -30.64
C ASP A 171 -21.64 17.63 -30.13
N THR A 172 -21.22 17.94 -28.89
CA THR A 172 -21.29 19.35 -28.37
C THR A 172 -20.35 19.85 -27.26
N ASP A 173 -20.36 21.18 -27.14
CA ASP A 173 -19.86 22.05 -26.06
C ASP A 173 -20.63 22.02 -24.71
N PHE A 174 -21.79 21.37 -24.64
CA PHE A 174 -22.67 21.36 -23.45
C PHE A 174 -22.33 20.21 -22.49
N GLY A 175 -22.69 20.34 -21.21
CA GLY A 175 -22.41 19.35 -20.17
C GLY A 175 -22.58 19.92 -18.76
N ILE A 176 -21.76 19.47 -17.80
CA ILE A 176 -21.79 19.93 -16.41
C ILE A 176 -20.82 21.09 -16.22
N SER A 177 -21.28 22.21 -15.67
CA SER A 177 -20.43 23.39 -15.41
C SER A 177 -20.83 24.14 -14.15
N PRO A 178 -20.28 23.77 -12.97
CA PRO A 178 -20.39 24.57 -11.77
C PRO A 178 -19.45 25.79 -11.83
N GLY A 179 -19.90 26.93 -11.31
CA GLY A 179 -19.16 28.21 -11.40
C GLY A 179 -19.19 28.77 -12.81
N ARG A 180 -20.37 28.79 -13.44
CA ARG A 180 -20.51 29.05 -14.89
C ARG A 180 -20.17 30.48 -15.30
N ASN A 181 -20.47 31.47 -14.45
CA ASN A 181 -20.35 32.90 -14.75
C ASN A 181 -19.43 33.65 -13.77
N THR A 182 -19.06 34.88 -14.12
CA THR A 182 -18.13 35.70 -13.32
C THR A 182 -18.67 35.95 -11.90
N GLY A 183 -17.83 35.72 -10.89
CA GLY A 183 -18.18 35.90 -9.47
C GLY A 183 -19.20 34.91 -8.92
N SER A 184 -19.69 33.97 -9.75
CA SER A 184 -20.64 32.93 -9.32
C SER A 184 -19.95 31.86 -8.47
N VAL A 185 -20.74 31.18 -7.64
CA VAL A 185 -20.32 29.97 -6.90
C VAL A 185 -21.23 28.81 -7.31
N GLY A 186 -20.66 27.78 -7.92
CA GLY A 186 -21.36 26.53 -8.20
C GLY A 186 -20.74 25.37 -7.43
N SER A 187 -21.57 24.57 -6.78
CA SER A 187 -21.17 23.36 -6.06
C SER A 187 -21.97 22.17 -6.57
N ILE A 188 -21.31 21.05 -6.78
CA ILE A 188 -21.96 19.75 -6.93
C ILE A 188 -21.38 18.81 -5.88
N VAL A 189 -22.25 18.21 -5.08
CA VAL A 189 -21.88 17.23 -4.05
C VAL A 189 -22.51 15.89 -4.41
N GLN A 190 -21.68 14.89 -4.68
CA GLN A 190 -22.10 13.53 -4.92
C GLN A 190 -21.81 12.70 -3.67
N GLU A 191 -22.84 12.42 -2.88
CA GLU A 191 -22.75 11.59 -1.67
C GLU A 191 -22.76 10.09 -2.00
N GLY A 192 -23.34 9.73 -3.15
CA GLY A 192 -23.51 8.36 -3.61
C GLY A 192 -24.04 8.32 -5.04
N GLY A 193 -24.78 7.25 -5.38
CA GLY A 193 -25.49 7.17 -6.66
C GLY A 193 -24.58 7.21 -7.90
N LEU A 194 -25.13 7.59 -9.04
CA LEU A 194 -24.45 7.59 -10.35
C LEU A 194 -24.60 8.93 -11.08
N VAL A 195 -23.48 9.56 -11.42
CA VAL A 195 -23.44 10.74 -12.30
C VAL A 195 -22.75 10.37 -13.60
N GLU A 196 -23.40 10.62 -14.73
CA GLU A 196 -22.86 10.36 -16.07
C GLU A 196 -22.99 11.61 -16.95
N SER A 197 -21.90 12.00 -17.61
CA SER A 197 -21.91 13.10 -18.57
C SER A 197 -21.06 12.79 -19.80
N THR A 198 -21.69 12.58 -20.95
CA THR A 198 -20.96 12.44 -22.23
C THR A 198 -20.52 13.80 -22.80
N GLY A 199 -21.07 14.90 -22.28
CA GLY A 199 -20.70 16.28 -22.61
C GLY A 199 -19.48 16.78 -21.82
N ARG A 200 -19.21 18.09 -21.88
CA ARG A 200 -18.09 18.70 -21.12
C ARG A 200 -18.27 18.61 -19.61
N PHE A 201 -17.16 18.57 -18.87
CA PHE A 201 -17.12 18.65 -17.41
C PHE A 201 -16.20 19.79 -17.02
N LEU A 202 -16.77 20.91 -16.58
CA LEU A 202 -16.06 22.18 -16.42
C LEU A 202 -16.27 22.87 -15.06
N PRO A 203 -15.83 22.27 -13.94
CA PRO A 203 -15.76 22.98 -12.66
C PRO A 203 -14.89 24.23 -12.74
N GLY A 204 -15.50 25.37 -12.45
CA GLY A 204 -14.84 26.67 -12.51
C GLY A 204 -14.72 27.16 -13.94
N TYR A 205 -15.85 27.34 -14.64
CA TYR A 205 -15.78 27.86 -16.02
C TYR A 205 -15.31 29.32 -16.04
N SER A 206 -16.07 30.25 -15.45
CA SER A 206 -15.71 31.67 -15.30
C SER A 206 -15.74 32.16 -13.86
N GLY A 207 -16.30 31.36 -12.94
CA GLY A 207 -16.41 31.67 -11.52
C GLY A 207 -15.73 30.62 -10.66
N TYR A 208 -16.26 30.44 -9.46
CA TYR A 208 -15.81 29.46 -8.48
C TYR A 208 -16.66 28.19 -8.60
N GLY A 209 -16.08 27.10 -9.09
CA GLY A 209 -16.79 25.84 -9.27
C GLY A 209 -16.11 24.70 -8.51
N ALA A 210 -16.89 23.99 -7.69
CA ALA A 210 -16.43 22.81 -6.98
C ALA A 210 -17.29 21.60 -7.32
N TYR A 211 -16.64 20.45 -7.43
CA TYR A 211 -17.29 19.15 -7.50
C TYR A 211 -16.65 18.23 -6.45
N GLU A 212 -17.48 17.67 -5.57
CA GLU A 212 -17.06 16.80 -4.48
C GLU A 212 -17.66 15.41 -4.68
N LEU A 213 -16.81 14.40 -4.90
CA LEU A 213 -17.17 12.99 -4.99
C LEU A 213 -16.87 12.33 -3.65
N LEU A 214 -17.90 12.12 -2.84
CA LEU A 214 -17.80 11.50 -1.51
C LEU A 214 -18.12 10.00 -1.56
N GLY A 215 -18.87 9.56 -2.58
CA GLY A 215 -19.26 8.16 -2.79
C GLY A 215 -19.96 7.97 -4.14
N GLY A 216 -20.25 6.72 -4.50
CA GLY A 216 -20.91 6.37 -5.77
C GLY A 216 -19.99 6.42 -6.99
N GLY A 217 -20.57 6.52 -8.18
CA GLY A 217 -19.83 6.52 -9.46
C GLY A 217 -19.96 7.82 -10.24
N LEU A 218 -18.84 8.38 -10.70
CA LEU A 218 -18.78 9.46 -11.68
C LEU A 218 -18.22 8.93 -13.00
N ARG A 219 -19.04 8.92 -14.05
CA ARG A 219 -18.65 8.47 -15.39
C ARG A 219 -18.59 9.65 -16.34
N LEU A 220 -17.41 9.89 -16.88
CA LEU A 220 -17.12 10.87 -17.91
C LEU A 220 -16.71 10.14 -19.19
N PRO A 221 -17.65 9.48 -19.89
CA PRO A 221 -17.37 8.87 -21.18
C PRO A 221 -17.13 9.95 -22.22
N TYR A 222 -16.03 9.84 -22.96
CA TYR A 222 -15.74 10.78 -24.04
C TYR A 222 -16.90 10.84 -25.04
N GLY A 223 -17.42 12.04 -25.29
CA GLY A 223 -18.45 12.31 -26.28
C GLY A 223 -17.88 12.40 -27.69
N ALA A 224 -17.91 13.59 -28.27
CA ALA A 224 -17.40 13.86 -29.62
C ALA A 224 -16.08 14.64 -29.62
N GLY A 225 -15.51 14.87 -30.82
CA GLY A 225 -14.16 15.39 -31.06
C GLY A 225 -13.68 16.59 -30.24
N ASN A 226 -14.60 17.47 -29.81
CA ASN A 226 -14.31 18.69 -29.03
C ASN A 226 -14.61 18.59 -27.53
N THR A 227 -14.95 17.39 -27.03
CA THR A 227 -15.22 17.16 -25.60
C THR A 227 -13.92 17.26 -24.81
N ARG A 228 -13.91 18.10 -23.78
CA ARG A 228 -12.79 18.23 -22.82
C ARG A 228 -13.33 18.30 -21.41
N TYR A 229 -12.63 17.65 -20.49
CA TYR A 229 -12.87 17.78 -19.06
C TYR A 229 -11.78 18.68 -18.50
N ARG A 230 -12.16 19.80 -17.90
CA ARG A 230 -11.22 20.85 -17.54
C ARG A 230 -11.64 21.60 -16.29
N LEU A 231 -10.74 21.67 -15.32
CA LEU A 231 -10.87 22.53 -14.15
C LEU A 231 -10.35 23.94 -14.47
N ALA A 232 -10.99 24.97 -13.91
CA ALA A 232 -10.56 26.39 -14.03
C ALA A 232 -10.33 26.84 -15.48
N VAL A 233 -11.41 27.08 -16.21
CA VAL A 233 -11.40 27.22 -17.68
C VAL A 233 -11.01 28.62 -18.15
N GLN A 234 -11.54 29.69 -17.55
CA GLN A 234 -11.31 31.07 -17.97
C GLN A 234 -10.38 31.83 -17.01
N SER A 235 -10.00 33.06 -17.34
CA SER A 235 -9.21 33.91 -16.44
C SER A 235 -9.96 34.21 -15.13
N ASN A 236 -9.24 34.25 -14.01
CA ASN A 236 -9.77 34.44 -12.65
C ASN A 236 -10.81 33.38 -12.21
N SER A 237 -10.81 32.21 -12.83
CA SER A 237 -11.67 31.10 -12.43
C SER A 237 -10.97 30.19 -11.41
N THR A 238 -11.75 29.57 -10.54
CA THR A 238 -11.28 28.55 -9.60
C THR A 238 -12.07 27.28 -9.82
N GLY A 239 -11.36 26.18 -10.09
CA GLY A 239 -11.94 24.85 -10.31
C GLY A 239 -11.43 23.86 -9.28
N LEU A 240 -12.32 23.35 -8.43
CA LEU A 240 -12.01 22.33 -7.43
C LEU A 240 -12.67 21.01 -7.80
N PHE A 241 -11.90 19.93 -7.70
CA PHE A 241 -12.41 18.57 -7.74
C PHE A 241 -11.87 17.81 -6.53
N TYR A 242 -12.73 17.50 -5.56
CA TYR A 242 -12.34 16.74 -4.37
C TYR A 242 -12.93 15.34 -4.45
N GLN A 243 -12.07 14.34 -4.45
CA GLN A 243 -12.47 12.94 -4.40
C GLN A 243 -12.10 12.35 -3.05
N ARG A 244 -13.12 12.08 -2.25
CA ARG A 244 -12.98 11.58 -0.87
C ARG A 244 -13.51 10.16 -0.70
N GLY A 245 -13.91 9.56 -1.82
CA GLY A 245 -14.52 8.25 -1.93
C GLY A 245 -15.01 8.02 -3.36
N GLY A 246 -15.75 6.94 -3.58
CA GLY A 246 -16.37 6.63 -4.87
C GLY A 246 -15.38 6.31 -6.01
N ASP A 247 -15.95 6.05 -7.18
CA ASP A 247 -15.23 5.66 -8.40
C ASP A 247 -15.40 6.70 -9.51
N LEU A 248 -14.28 7.26 -9.98
CA LEU A 248 -14.22 8.08 -11.19
C LEU A 248 -13.72 7.25 -12.37
N LEU A 249 -14.46 7.27 -13.47
CA LEU A 249 -13.99 6.76 -14.77
C LEU A 249 -14.06 7.85 -15.84
N VAL A 250 -12.90 8.18 -16.42
CA VAL A 250 -12.76 9.02 -17.60
C VAL A 250 -12.37 8.14 -18.78
N ALA A 251 -13.35 7.78 -19.60
CA ALA A 251 -13.19 6.81 -20.68
C ALA A 251 -12.95 7.48 -22.05
N THR A 252 -12.29 6.78 -22.97
CA THR A 252 -12.20 7.14 -24.39
C THR A 252 -13.32 6.52 -25.21
N ASN A 253 -13.67 7.13 -26.35
CA ASN A 253 -14.57 6.55 -27.33
C ASN A 253 -13.81 5.83 -28.47
N GLY A 254 -12.51 5.56 -28.29
CA GLY A 254 -11.65 4.96 -29.31
C GLY A 254 -11.06 5.95 -30.32
N LEU A 255 -11.36 7.25 -30.22
CA LEU A 255 -10.64 8.28 -30.97
C LEU A 255 -9.24 8.47 -30.40
N SER A 256 -8.26 8.69 -31.29
CA SER A 256 -6.84 8.87 -30.94
C SER A 256 -6.57 10.29 -30.41
N VAL A 257 -7.22 10.65 -29.30
CA VAL A 257 -7.04 11.94 -28.63
C VAL A 257 -5.98 11.79 -27.55
N GLY A 258 -4.97 12.65 -27.58
CA GLY A 258 -3.83 12.54 -26.65
C GLY A 258 -4.22 12.69 -25.17
N TYR A 259 -5.21 13.52 -24.82
CA TYR A 259 -5.55 13.87 -23.44
C TYR A 259 -7.03 14.24 -23.29
N HIS A 260 -7.69 13.82 -22.19
CA HIS A 260 -9.11 14.08 -21.93
C HIS A 260 -9.38 14.91 -20.67
N PHE A 261 -8.51 14.83 -19.67
CA PHE A 261 -8.69 15.53 -18.39
C PHE A 261 -7.55 16.52 -18.13
N GLU A 262 -7.94 17.77 -17.86
CA GLU A 262 -7.05 18.91 -17.71
C GLU A 262 -7.27 19.59 -16.35
N ILE A 263 -6.23 19.62 -15.52
CA ILE A 263 -6.23 20.35 -14.26
C ILE A 263 -5.70 21.76 -14.58
N GLY A 264 -6.61 22.69 -14.85
CA GLY A 264 -6.29 24.09 -15.15
C GLY A 264 -6.10 24.40 -16.63
N SER A 265 -6.64 25.54 -17.07
CA SER A 265 -6.54 26.03 -18.46
C SER A 265 -5.24 26.75 -18.82
N GLY A 266 -4.41 27.11 -17.83
CA GLY A 266 -3.27 28.00 -18.06
C GLY A 266 -3.64 29.44 -18.42
N ASN A 267 -4.89 29.87 -18.18
CA ASN A 267 -5.30 31.28 -18.31
C ASN A 267 -4.89 32.12 -17.10
N ASN A 268 -4.89 33.44 -17.25
CA ASN A 268 -4.47 34.39 -16.20
C ASN A 268 -5.25 34.20 -14.90
N ASN A 269 -4.55 34.01 -13.77
CA ASN A 269 -5.14 33.82 -12.43
C ASN A 269 -6.12 32.63 -12.35
N ALA A 270 -6.01 31.65 -13.25
CA ALA A 270 -6.80 30.43 -13.17
C ALA A 270 -6.15 29.48 -12.17
N GLU A 271 -6.95 28.92 -11.27
CA GLU A 271 -6.49 28.05 -10.19
C GLU A 271 -7.30 26.75 -10.16
N ALA A 272 -6.62 25.63 -10.36
CA ALA A 272 -7.21 24.31 -10.36
C ALA A 272 -6.60 23.42 -9.27
N VAL A 273 -7.45 22.75 -8.51
CA VAL A 273 -7.01 21.76 -7.50
C VAL A 273 -7.83 20.49 -7.68
N TYR A 274 -7.13 19.39 -7.89
CA TYR A 274 -7.65 18.05 -7.69
C TYR A 274 -7.04 17.47 -6.42
N TYR A 275 -7.86 17.31 -5.38
CA TYR A 275 -7.48 16.67 -4.13
C TYR A 275 -8.18 15.31 -4.01
N ALA A 276 -7.42 14.23 -3.89
CA ALA A 276 -7.92 12.88 -3.68
C ALA A 276 -7.40 12.33 -2.35
N ASP A 277 -8.29 12.10 -1.40
CA ASP A 277 -8.02 11.45 -0.10
C ASP A 277 -8.85 10.18 0.14
N GLY A 278 -9.59 9.73 -0.87
CA GLY A 278 -10.14 8.38 -0.92
C GLY A 278 -10.72 8.01 -2.28
N GLY A 279 -11.12 6.75 -2.43
CA GLY A 279 -11.71 6.22 -3.67
C GLY A 279 -10.71 5.94 -4.79
N THR A 280 -11.23 5.50 -5.95
CA THR A 280 -10.42 5.18 -7.14
C THR A 280 -10.78 6.08 -8.31
N ALA A 281 -9.78 6.61 -9.01
CA ALA A 281 -9.94 7.36 -10.25
C ALA A 281 -9.17 6.68 -11.37
N ARG A 282 -9.83 6.47 -12.52
CA ARG A 282 -9.21 5.91 -13.71
C ARG A 282 -9.41 6.83 -14.91
N PHE A 283 -8.31 7.23 -15.51
CA PHE A 283 -8.24 8.00 -16.74
C PHE A 283 -7.68 7.10 -17.84
N GLU A 284 -8.42 6.79 -18.89
CA GLU A 284 -7.93 5.91 -19.96
C GLU A 284 -6.86 6.57 -20.86
N THR A 285 -6.65 7.89 -20.73
CA THR A 285 -5.70 8.68 -21.55
C THR A 285 -4.71 9.47 -20.68
N GLN A 286 -4.05 10.48 -21.26
CA GLN A 286 -3.14 11.36 -20.51
C GLN A 286 -3.90 12.27 -19.55
N LEU A 287 -3.30 12.51 -18.39
CA LEU A 287 -3.67 13.58 -17.47
C LEU A 287 -2.74 14.78 -17.69
N ARG A 288 -3.27 16.00 -17.75
CA ARG A 288 -2.45 17.21 -17.94
C ARG A 288 -2.72 18.24 -16.86
N LEU A 289 -1.66 18.70 -16.20
CA LEU A 289 -1.69 19.90 -15.38
C LEU A 289 -1.32 21.09 -16.27
N LEU A 290 -2.21 22.09 -16.30
CA LEU A 290 -2.21 23.29 -17.16
C LEU A 290 -2.18 23.03 -18.69
N SER A 291 -3.29 23.40 -19.34
CA SER A 291 -3.50 23.18 -20.76
C SER A 291 -3.95 24.44 -21.53
N GLY A 292 -3.01 25.24 -22.04
CA GLY A 292 -3.33 26.47 -22.78
C GLY A 292 -2.13 27.41 -22.91
N GLY A 293 -2.25 28.48 -23.71
CA GLY A 293 -1.13 29.34 -24.14
C GLY A 293 -1.00 30.68 -23.38
N SER A 294 0.25 31.15 -23.30
CA SER A 294 0.72 32.53 -23.05
C SER A 294 0.03 33.34 -21.94
N SER A 295 -0.14 32.80 -20.73
CA SER A 295 -0.56 33.64 -19.59
C SER A 295 0.53 34.65 -19.24
N VAL A 296 0.16 35.92 -19.10
CA VAL A 296 1.08 36.96 -18.61
C VAL A 296 1.11 37.02 -17.07
N ASN A 297 0.07 36.47 -16.42
CA ASN A 297 -0.17 36.45 -14.98
C ASN A 297 -0.07 35.02 -14.41
N PRO A 298 0.14 34.85 -13.09
CA PRO A 298 0.33 33.54 -12.48
C PRO A 298 -0.92 32.65 -12.65
N CYS A 299 -0.70 31.36 -12.87
CA CYS A 299 -1.73 30.32 -12.89
C CYS A 299 -1.25 29.10 -12.10
N TYR A 300 -2.18 28.33 -11.55
CA TYR A 300 -1.86 27.26 -10.61
C TYR A 300 -2.66 25.99 -10.92
N ALA A 301 -1.99 24.83 -10.92
CA ALA A 301 -2.64 23.53 -10.96
C ALA A 301 -1.99 22.54 -9.98
N GLU A 302 -2.82 21.85 -9.23
CA GLU A 302 -2.39 20.86 -8.23
C GLU A 302 -3.14 19.56 -8.42
N LEU A 303 -2.39 18.46 -8.36
CA LEU A 303 -2.93 17.12 -8.08
C LEU A 303 -2.34 16.65 -6.76
N THR A 304 -3.18 16.39 -5.78
CA THR A 304 -2.78 15.75 -4.52
C THR A 304 -3.45 14.40 -4.40
N VAL A 305 -2.66 13.37 -4.11
CA VAL A 305 -3.13 12.01 -3.85
C VAL A 305 -2.64 11.62 -2.45
N ALA A 306 -3.57 11.30 -1.55
CA ALA A 306 -3.33 11.06 -0.14
C ALA A 306 -4.16 9.88 0.37
N ASP A 307 -3.86 9.45 1.60
CA ASP A 307 -4.60 8.45 2.36
C ASP A 307 -4.81 7.15 1.56
N ASP A 308 -6.03 6.70 1.34
CA ASP A 308 -6.30 5.46 0.58
C ASP A 308 -6.66 5.70 -0.89
N ALA A 309 -6.49 6.93 -1.38
CA ALA A 309 -6.81 7.30 -2.76
C ALA A 309 -5.87 6.62 -3.78
N VAL A 310 -6.47 6.14 -4.87
CA VAL A 310 -5.74 5.62 -6.04
C VAL A 310 -6.14 6.41 -7.28
N VAL A 311 -5.17 7.08 -7.90
CA VAL A 311 -5.35 7.78 -9.18
C VAL A 311 -4.56 7.06 -10.27
N GLU A 312 -5.23 6.55 -11.29
CA GLU A 312 -4.64 5.82 -12.42
C GLU A 312 -4.78 6.61 -13.72
N ALA A 313 -3.66 6.92 -14.35
CA ALA A 313 -3.61 7.37 -15.73
C ALA A 313 -3.12 6.25 -16.65
N GLY A 314 -3.91 5.89 -17.66
CA GLY A 314 -3.57 4.91 -18.68
C GLY A 314 -2.45 5.38 -19.62
N SER A 315 -2.06 6.65 -19.53
CA SER A 315 -0.93 7.24 -20.26
C SER A 315 -0.17 8.23 -19.37
N THR A 316 0.79 8.95 -19.96
CA THR A 316 1.64 9.92 -19.25
C THR A 316 0.84 10.97 -18.50
N VAL A 317 1.27 11.28 -17.27
CA VAL A 317 0.88 12.47 -16.53
C VAL A 317 1.86 13.59 -16.87
N TYR A 318 1.35 14.67 -17.46
CA TYR A 318 2.17 15.82 -17.87
C TYR A 318 2.03 16.99 -16.91
N LEU A 319 3.15 17.48 -16.43
CA LEU A 319 3.28 18.74 -15.73
C LEU A 319 3.74 19.81 -16.71
N ARG A 320 2.93 20.86 -16.86
CA ARG A 320 3.22 21.96 -17.79
C ARG A 320 3.15 23.25 -17.02
N SER A 321 4.18 24.07 -17.10
CA SER A 321 4.07 25.46 -16.68
C SER A 321 4.53 26.38 -17.82
N PRO A 322 3.76 27.43 -18.17
CA PRO A 322 4.19 28.41 -19.15
C PRO A 322 5.38 29.23 -18.62
N GLU A 323 6.43 29.30 -19.43
CA GLU A 323 7.60 30.16 -19.21
C GLU A 323 7.21 31.62 -19.49
N THR A 324 6.64 32.32 -18.51
CA THR A 324 6.30 33.75 -18.62
C THR A 324 6.79 34.54 -17.42
N THR A 325 6.83 35.86 -17.57
CA THR A 325 7.42 36.84 -16.63
C THR A 325 6.88 36.80 -15.20
N LEU A 326 5.70 36.22 -14.97
CA LEU A 326 5.11 36.00 -13.64
C LEU A 326 4.86 34.51 -13.30
N GLY A 327 5.11 33.60 -14.26
CA GLY A 327 5.19 32.13 -14.11
C GLY A 327 3.90 31.39 -13.73
N GLY A 328 3.56 30.32 -14.47
CA GLY A 328 2.61 29.31 -13.97
C GLY A 328 3.29 28.34 -13.00
N ARG A 329 2.51 27.58 -12.21
CA ARG A 329 3.03 26.53 -11.33
C ARG A 329 2.18 25.27 -11.43
N THR A 330 2.85 24.13 -11.48
CA THR A 330 2.21 22.82 -11.34
C THR A 330 2.86 22.02 -10.24
N ALA A 331 2.04 21.32 -9.47
CA ALA A 331 2.48 20.45 -8.40
C ALA A 331 1.72 19.12 -8.45
N VAL A 332 2.46 18.03 -8.31
CA VAL A 332 1.91 16.74 -7.90
C VAL A 332 2.39 16.48 -6.48
N ASN A 333 1.47 16.27 -5.54
CA ASN A 333 1.77 15.92 -4.16
C ASN A 333 1.33 14.47 -3.93
N LEU A 334 2.28 13.61 -3.56
CA LEU A 334 2.02 12.23 -3.17
C LEU A 334 2.22 12.11 -1.67
N ASN A 335 1.12 12.27 -0.94
CA ASN A 335 1.11 12.28 0.52
C ASN A 335 0.84 10.87 1.05
N ARG A 336 1.11 10.67 2.35
CA ARG A 336 1.03 9.39 3.06
C ARG A 336 -0.14 8.52 2.59
N GLY A 337 0.17 7.33 2.10
CA GLY A 337 -0.77 6.30 1.65
C GLY A 337 -1.24 6.44 0.19
N GLY A 338 -1.35 7.68 -0.32
CA GLY A 338 -1.87 7.96 -1.65
C GLY A 338 -1.03 7.33 -2.77
N THR A 339 -1.70 6.79 -3.79
CA THR A 339 -1.03 6.11 -4.92
C THR A 339 -1.40 6.73 -6.27
N LEU A 340 -0.39 7.20 -7.01
CA LEU A 340 -0.51 7.60 -8.41
C LEU A 340 0.05 6.48 -9.30
N ARG A 341 -0.81 5.87 -10.12
CA ARG A 341 -0.44 4.90 -11.17
C ARG A 341 -0.33 5.60 -12.50
N ALA A 342 0.83 5.52 -13.14
CA ALA A 342 1.02 6.04 -14.49
C ALA A 342 2.18 5.34 -15.19
N PRO A 343 2.14 5.21 -16.53
CA PRO A 343 3.32 4.84 -17.30
C PRO A 343 4.49 5.83 -17.14
N ALA A 344 4.19 7.11 -16.89
CA ALA A 344 5.19 8.18 -16.89
C ALA A 344 4.69 9.43 -16.15
N LEU A 345 5.61 10.14 -15.53
CA LEU A 345 5.42 11.50 -15.02
C LEU A 345 6.49 12.40 -15.66
N LEU A 346 6.07 13.35 -16.49
CA LEU A 346 6.99 14.15 -17.32
C LEU A 346 6.70 15.63 -17.26
N GLN A 347 7.76 16.44 -17.36
CA GLN A 347 7.62 17.83 -17.75
C GLN A 347 7.34 17.92 -19.25
N ASP A 348 6.42 18.79 -19.65
CA ASP A 348 6.17 19.11 -21.07
C ASP A 348 6.47 20.58 -21.41
N LYS A 349 6.65 21.45 -20.40
CA LYS A 349 7.12 22.84 -20.57
C LYS A 349 8.01 23.29 -19.41
N SER A 350 9.05 24.07 -19.72
CA SER A 350 10.18 24.52 -18.88
C SER A 350 9.86 25.39 -17.65
N GLY A 351 8.58 25.61 -17.30
CA GLY A 351 8.22 26.37 -16.10
C GLY A 351 8.28 25.56 -14.79
N VAL A 352 7.92 26.20 -13.67
CA VAL A 352 7.96 25.60 -12.32
C VAL A 352 6.98 24.43 -12.21
N SER A 353 7.54 23.23 -12.22
CA SER A 353 6.80 21.95 -12.22
C SER A 353 7.45 21.01 -11.20
N GLY A 354 6.75 20.74 -10.11
CA GLY A 354 7.30 19.99 -8.98
C GLY A 354 6.57 18.68 -8.70
N LEU A 355 7.31 17.69 -8.24
CA LEU A 355 6.79 16.50 -7.56
C LEU A 355 7.21 16.58 -6.08
N ASN A 356 6.24 16.48 -5.18
CA ASN A 356 6.47 16.42 -3.75
C ASN A 356 6.06 15.04 -3.23
N GLY A 357 6.99 14.33 -2.59
CA GLY A 357 6.71 13.08 -1.88
C GLY A 357 6.69 13.32 -0.37
N ASP A 358 5.59 12.98 0.29
CA ASP A 358 5.48 12.96 1.75
C ASP A 358 4.74 11.69 2.22
N GLY A 359 5.27 10.53 1.80
CA GLY A 359 4.77 9.20 2.16
C GLY A 359 3.83 8.54 1.16
N GLY A 360 3.61 9.15 -0.01
CA GLY A 360 2.83 8.56 -1.11
C GLY A 360 3.68 7.71 -2.06
N THR A 361 3.00 7.03 -2.99
CA THR A 361 3.63 6.11 -3.96
C THR A 361 3.33 6.51 -5.41
N LEU A 362 4.38 6.56 -6.23
CA LEU A 362 4.29 6.53 -7.69
C LEU A 362 4.50 5.09 -8.18
N GLU A 363 3.49 4.52 -8.81
CA GLU A 363 3.51 3.17 -9.36
C GLU A 363 3.63 3.22 -10.89
N LEU A 364 4.77 2.76 -11.41
CA LEU A 364 5.13 2.87 -12.82
C LEU A 364 4.68 1.64 -13.61
N MET A 365 3.59 1.80 -14.37
CA MET A 365 2.97 0.71 -15.14
C MET A 365 3.44 0.70 -16.59
N ARG A 366 4.55 -0.01 -16.90
CA ARG A 366 5.07 -0.14 -18.29
C ARG A 366 5.52 -1.54 -18.65
N SER A 367 5.53 -1.80 -19.96
CA SER A 367 6.08 -3.00 -20.58
C SER A 367 7.53 -2.85 -21.05
N SER A 368 8.12 -1.65 -20.96
CA SER A 368 9.51 -1.36 -21.35
C SER A 368 10.20 -0.43 -20.33
N GLU A 369 11.53 -0.55 -20.21
CA GLU A 369 12.33 0.26 -19.27
C GLU A 369 12.15 1.76 -19.52
N TYR A 370 12.00 2.53 -18.44
CA TYR A 370 11.91 3.99 -18.51
C TYR A 370 13.29 4.62 -18.62
N ALA A 371 13.57 5.38 -19.67
CA ALA A 371 14.93 5.87 -19.92
C ALA A 371 15.32 7.14 -19.12
N THR A 372 14.37 8.00 -18.74
CA THR A 372 14.68 9.32 -18.16
C THR A 372 13.68 9.79 -17.10
N LEU A 373 13.55 9.03 -16.01
CA LEU A 373 12.58 9.32 -14.95
C LEU A 373 12.88 10.68 -14.31
N PHE A 374 11.83 11.51 -14.17
CA PHE A 374 11.85 12.86 -13.63
C PHE A 374 12.68 13.91 -14.39
N GLU A 375 13.14 13.59 -15.59
CA GLU A 375 13.86 14.54 -16.43
C GLU A 375 13.05 15.83 -16.66
N GLY A 376 13.71 16.96 -16.51
CA GLY A 376 13.15 18.30 -16.74
C GLY A 376 12.29 18.84 -15.59
N LEU A 377 11.83 18.01 -14.64
CA LEU A 377 11.09 18.54 -13.48
C LEU A 377 11.95 19.57 -12.72
N HIS A 378 11.31 20.68 -12.31
CA HIS A 378 11.99 21.77 -11.63
C HIS A 378 12.52 21.34 -10.25
N ALA A 379 11.74 20.51 -9.56
CA ALA A 379 12.13 19.90 -8.29
C ALA A 379 11.41 18.57 -8.09
N VAL A 380 12.12 17.59 -7.54
CA VAL A 380 11.55 16.40 -6.92
C VAL A 380 11.94 16.44 -5.45
N THR A 381 11.03 16.93 -4.61
CA THR A 381 11.28 17.18 -3.18
C THR A 381 10.71 16.05 -2.34
N LEU A 382 11.56 15.43 -1.52
CA LEU A 382 11.19 14.33 -0.64
C LEU A 382 11.12 14.85 0.80
N PHE A 383 9.91 15.14 1.27
CA PHE A 383 9.64 15.49 2.67
C PHE A 383 9.81 14.27 3.58
N GLU A 384 9.60 14.46 4.89
CA GLU A 384 9.88 13.46 5.92
C GLU A 384 9.27 12.08 5.65
N GLY A 385 8.07 12.02 5.05
CA GLY A 385 7.43 10.76 4.65
C GLY A 385 8.07 10.06 3.43
N GLY A 386 8.88 10.78 2.64
CA GLY A 386 9.59 10.24 1.48
C GLY A 386 8.70 10.01 0.24
N LEU A 387 9.24 9.27 -0.73
CA LEU A 387 8.55 8.90 -1.97
C LEU A 387 8.72 7.40 -2.26
N GLY A 388 7.60 6.68 -2.38
CA GLY A 388 7.58 5.32 -2.89
C GLY A 388 7.66 5.29 -4.42
N LEU A 389 8.62 4.56 -4.97
CA LEU A 389 8.68 4.17 -6.39
C LEU A 389 8.46 2.66 -6.51
N ARG A 390 7.31 2.28 -7.04
CA ARG A 390 6.91 0.87 -7.21
C ARG A 390 6.90 0.47 -8.68
N PHE A 391 7.48 -0.71 -8.95
CA PHE A 391 7.61 -1.28 -10.30
C PHE A 391 6.87 -2.62 -10.39
N PRO A 392 5.52 -2.64 -10.56
CA PRO A 392 4.74 -3.88 -10.62
C PRO A 392 4.85 -4.61 -11.96
N GLY A 393 5.33 -3.93 -13.02
CA GLY A 393 5.51 -4.50 -14.36
C GLY A 393 6.86 -5.20 -14.55
N PRO A 394 7.15 -5.72 -15.75
CA PRO A 394 8.42 -6.41 -16.04
C PRO A 394 9.61 -5.46 -16.25
N SER A 395 9.42 -4.14 -16.14
CA SER A 395 10.37 -3.15 -16.63
C SER A 395 10.76 -2.13 -15.56
N GLY A 396 12.06 -1.83 -15.53
CA GLY A 396 12.67 -0.90 -14.58
C GLY A 396 12.65 0.56 -15.03
N ALA A 397 13.47 1.38 -14.39
CA ALA A 397 13.70 2.76 -14.79
C ALA A 397 15.14 3.21 -14.59
N VAL A 398 15.54 4.19 -15.38
CA VAL A 398 16.73 5.02 -15.21
C VAL A 398 16.25 6.41 -14.79
N MET A 399 16.71 6.89 -13.65
CA MET A 399 16.41 8.21 -13.13
C MET A 399 17.51 9.20 -13.52
N THR A 400 17.12 10.23 -14.26
CA THR A 400 18.00 11.33 -14.68
C THR A 400 17.61 12.66 -14.06
N GLY A 401 16.38 12.79 -13.53
CA GLY A 401 15.99 13.93 -12.69
C GLY A 401 16.71 13.94 -11.34
N THR A 402 16.87 15.13 -10.78
CA THR A 402 17.51 15.34 -9.48
C THR A 402 16.49 15.31 -8.34
N LEU A 403 16.85 14.60 -7.28
CA LEU A 403 16.14 14.54 -6.02
C LEU A 403 16.75 15.57 -5.06
N ARG A 404 15.94 16.05 -4.11
CA ARG A 404 16.41 16.91 -3.03
C ARG A 404 15.56 16.78 -1.77
N GLY A 405 16.17 17.11 -0.64
CA GLY A 405 15.44 17.37 0.60
C GLY A 405 14.84 18.79 0.63
N PRO A 406 13.74 19.00 1.38
CA PRO A 406 13.23 20.34 1.67
C PRO A 406 14.15 21.11 2.62
N GLY A 407 14.33 22.41 2.38
CA GLY A 407 15.11 23.29 3.26
C GLY A 407 14.28 23.97 4.37
N GLY A 408 14.95 24.41 5.43
CA GLY A 408 14.38 25.28 6.47
C GLY A 408 13.21 24.67 7.23
N TRP A 409 12.19 25.49 7.50
CA TRP A 409 10.92 25.09 8.10
C TRP A 409 9.82 24.96 7.04
N GLY A 410 8.77 24.22 7.38
CA GLY A 410 7.56 24.03 6.57
C GLY A 410 6.31 24.03 7.44
N VAL A 411 5.15 24.23 6.81
CA VAL A 411 3.83 24.24 7.46
C VAL A 411 3.48 22.82 7.92
N ALA A 412 3.44 22.62 9.23
CA ALA A 412 3.08 21.35 9.86
C ALA A 412 1.57 21.13 9.85
N SER A 413 0.80 22.20 10.10
CA SER A 413 -0.65 22.14 10.19
C SER A 413 -1.27 23.51 9.99
N VAL A 414 -2.56 23.52 9.65
CA VAL A 414 -3.41 24.72 9.67
C VAL A 414 -4.57 24.44 10.61
N THR A 415 -4.59 25.13 11.75
CA THR A 415 -5.66 24.99 12.74
C THR A 415 -6.70 26.09 12.51
N LEU A 416 -7.97 25.70 12.39
CA LEU A 416 -9.06 26.66 12.26
C LEU A 416 -9.37 27.31 13.61
N THR A 417 -9.45 28.64 13.64
CA THR A 417 -9.89 29.41 14.81
C THR A 417 -11.38 29.75 14.74
N ALA A 418 -11.95 29.77 13.53
CA ALA A 418 -13.39 29.80 13.31
C ALA A 418 -13.72 29.13 11.96
N GLY A 419 -14.76 28.30 11.92
CA GLY A 419 -15.22 27.65 10.68
C GLY A 419 -15.99 28.58 9.73
N GLY A 420 -16.41 29.75 10.21
CA GLY A 420 -17.27 30.67 9.46
C GLY A 420 -18.66 30.08 9.17
N SER A 421 -19.37 30.65 8.21
CA SER A 421 -20.71 30.19 7.81
C SER A 421 -21.05 30.51 6.36
N GLY A 422 -22.06 29.82 5.82
CA GLY A 422 -22.63 30.09 4.50
C GLY A 422 -21.78 29.58 3.33
N TYR A 423 -20.80 28.72 3.56
CA TYR A 423 -20.00 28.10 2.50
C TYR A 423 -20.84 27.09 1.72
N LEU A 424 -20.93 27.33 0.41
CA LEU A 424 -21.62 26.47 -0.54
C LEU A 424 -20.69 25.47 -1.22
N ALA A 425 -19.42 25.83 -1.35
CA ALA A 425 -18.34 24.96 -1.81
C ALA A 425 -17.16 25.12 -0.85
N PRO A 426 -16.23 24.15 -0.80
CA PRO A 426 -14.95 24.32 -0.12
C PRO A 426 -14.28 25.63 -0.55
N PRO A 427 -13.84 26.48 0.38
CA PRO A 427 -13.04 27.65 0.04
C PRO A 427 -11.60 27.26 -0.29
N ARG A 428 -10.86 28.17 -0.94
CA ARG A 428 -9.44 28.00 -1.20
C ARG A 428 -8.65 28.53 -0.01
N VAL A 429 -7.69 27.74 0.48
CA VAL A 429 -6.72 28.17 1.49
C VAL A 429 -5.49 28.69 0.78
N VAL A 430 -5.08 29.91 1.11
CA VAL A 430 -3.89 30.57 0.57
C VAL A 430 -2.99 30.95 1.72
N LEU A 431 -1.77 30.43 1.70
CA LEU A 431 -0.75 30.67 2.71
C LEU A 431 0.25 31.69 2.16
N THR A 432 0.42 32.82 2.85
CA THR A 432 1.33 33.91 2.45
C THR A 432 2.13 34.45 3.64
N GLY A 433 3.18 35.24 3.37
CA GLY A 433 4.09 35.74 4.39
C GLY A 433 5.26 34.78 4.66
N GLY A 434 6.14 35.17 5.58
CA GLY A 434 7.40 34.46 5.87
C GLY A 434 8.46 34.57 4.76
N SER A 435 9.59 33.90 4.97
CA SER A 435 10.72 33.79 4.03
C SER A 435 10.57 32.62 3.04
N GLY A 436 9.75 31.62 3.36
CA GLY A 436 9.57 30.40 2.56
C GLY A 436 8.53 30.46 1.45
N SER A 437 8.31 29.33 0.79
CA SER A 437 7.37 29.19 -0.33
C SER A 437 6.79 27.78 -0.48
N ASN A 438 5.87 27.60 -1.43
CA ASN A 438 5.28 26.32 -1.85
C ASN A 438 4.39 25.59 -0.83
N ALA A 439 4.06 26.21 0.31
CA ALA A 439 3.06 25.66 1.21
C ALA A 439 1.66 25.74 0.60
N THR A 440 0.91 24.63 0.62
CA THR A 440 -0.44 24.52 0.06
C THR A 440 -1.36 23.76 1.00
N ALA A 441 -2.64 24.11 0.99
CA ALA A 441 -3.66 23.46 1.79
C ALA A 441 -5.03 23.51 1.11
N VAL A 442 -5.90 22.58 1.46
CA VAL A 442 -7.29 22.50 1.04
C VAL A 442 -8.22 22.62 2.24
N ALA A 443 -9.40 23.20 2.06
CA ALA A 443 -10.40 23.31 3.12
C ALA A 443 -11.46 22.22 2.97
N LEU A 444 -12.00 21.72 4.07
CA LEU A 444 -13.15 20.81 4.08
C LEU A 444 -14.35 21.53 4.68
N ILE A 445 -15.55 21.24 4.21
CA ILE A 445 -16.79 21.85 4.73
C ILE A 445 -17.77 20.78 5.18
N ASP A 446 -18.63 21.14 6.12
CA ASP A 446 -19.86 20.40 6.40
C ASP A 446 -21.00 20.96 5.53
N HIS A 447 -21.59 20.12 4.68
CA HIS A 447 -22.59 20.58 3.71
C HIS A 447 -23.92 20.98 4.36
N ALA A 448 -24.21 20.48 5.57
CA ALA A 448 -25.43 20.77 6.31
C ALA A 448 -25.39 22.17 6.96
N SER A 449 -24.34 22.45 7.73
CA SER A 449 -24.14 23.74 8.41
C SER A 449 -23.54 24.83 7.51
N GLY A 450 -22.81 24.44 6.46
CA GLY A 450 -22.06 25.37 5.61
C GLY A 450 -20.86 26.00 6.33
N ALA A 451 -20.33 25.35 7.37
CA ALA A 451 -19.10 25.73 8.06
C ALA A 451 -17.89 24.98 7.51
N VAL A 452 -16.72 25.60 7.53
CA VAL A 452 -15.42 24.94 7.28
C VAL A 452 -15.06 24.09 8.50
N THR A 453 -14.78 22.81 8.29
CA THR A 453 -14.53 21.81 9.34
C THR A 453 -13.06 21.43 9.46
N GLY A 454 -12.25 21.67 8.42
CA GLY A 454 -10.82 21.39 8.46
C GLY A 454 -10.04 22.13 7.38
N ALA A 455 -8.72 22.21 7.57
CA ALA A 455 -7.76 22.65 6.57
C ALA A 455 -6.61 21.64 6.52
N VAL A 456 -6.52 20.89 5.42
CA VAL A 456 -5.52 19.83 5.24
C VAL A 456 -4.34 20.39 4.45
N VAL A 457 -3.14 20.30 5.00
CA VAL A 457 -1.91 20.68 4.31
C VAL A 457 -1.63 19.66 3.21
N THR A 458 -1.57 20.11 1.96
CA THR A 458 -1.29 19.25 0.80
C THR A 458 0.19 19.28 0.41
N CYS A 459 0.90 20.36 0.74
CA CYS A 459 2.35 20.45 0.71
C CYS A 459 2.80 21.38 1.84
N ARG A 460 3.80 20.95 2.61
CA ARG A 460 4.32 21.71 3.76
C ARG A 460 5.07 22.97 3.32
N GLY A 461 5.57 23.00 2.09
CA GLY A 461 6.45 24.07 1.63
C GLY A 461 7.82 24.04 2.30
N GLU A 462 8.65 25.01 1.98
CA GLU A 462 10.05 25.03 2.42
C GLU A 462 10.65 26.44 2.46
N GLY A 463 11.79 26.54 3.14
CA GLY A 463 12.58 27.76 3.23
C GLY A 463 12.03 28.81 4.20
N TYR A 464 11.04 28.44 5.03
CA TYR A 464 10.57 29.30 6.12
C TYR A 464 11.58 29.29 7.28
N ASP A 465 11.57 30.34 8.08
CA ASP A 465 12.30 30.39 9.34
C ASP A 465 11.40 29.98 10.52
N GLU A 466 11.99 29.50 11.62
CA GLU A 466 11.25 29.11 12.84
C GLU A 466 10.35 30.25 13.36
N SER A 467 10.82 31.50 13.23
CA SER A 467 10.12 32.70 13.69
C SER A 467 9.12 33.27 12.69
N ASP A 468 8.96 32.67 11.51
CA ASP A 468 8.03 33.17 10.52
C ASP A 468 6.58 33.07 10.99
N VAL A 469 5.79 34.08 10.63
CA VAL A 469 4.34 34.09 10.85
C VAL A 469 3.65 34.17 9.50
N LEU A 470 2.93 33.11 9.16
CA LEU A 470 2.18 33.04 7.91
C LEU A 470 0.76 33.58 8.11
N THR A 471 0.27 34.27 7.09
CA THR A 471 -1.13 34.65 6.95
C THR A 471 -1.90 33.52 6.26
N VAL A 472 -2.95 33.03 6.92
CA VAL A 472 -3.88 32.03 6.36
C VAL A 472 -5.10 32.76 5.80
N SER A 473 -5.20 32.87 4.48
CA SER A 473 -6.32 33.48 3.79
C SER A 473 -7.28 32.42 3.26
N ILE A 474 -8.54 32.43 3.69
CA ILE A 474 -9.56 31.46 3.29
C ILE A 474 -10.61 32.20 2.46
N THR A 475 -10.63 31.95 1.15
CA THR A 475 -11.38 32.76 0.18
C THR A 475 -12.21 31.92 -0.77
N GLY A 476 -13.28 32.49 -1.32
CA GLY A 476 -14.19 31.77 -2.22
C GLY A 476 -15.20 30.89 -1.47
N GLY A 477 -15.75 29.90 -2.17
CA GLY A 477 -16.74 28.97 -1.60
C GLY A 477 -18.13 29.55 -1.29
N GLY A 478 -18.30 30.87 -1.35
CA GLY A 478 -19.58 31.57 -1.13
C GLY A 478 -19.87 31.96 0.33
N GLY A 479 -19.05 31.50 1.29
CA GLY A 479 -19.20 31.84 2.71
C GLY A 479 -18.28 32.98 3.16
N SER A 480 -18.30 33.25 4.47
CA SER A 480 -17.41 34.20 5.12
C SER A 480 -17.13 33.85 6.59
N GLY A 481 -16.16 34.54 7.19
CA GLY A 481 -15.86 34.43 8.63
C GLY A 481 -14.98 33.25 9.02
N CYS A 482 -14.50 32.44 8.07
CA CYS A 482 -13.51 31.41 8.38
C CYS A 482 -12.13 32.04 8.60
N THR A 483 -11.45 31.60 9.66
CA THR A 483 -10.10 32.03 10.03
C THR A 483 -9.30 30.83 10.51
N GLY A 484 -7.99 30.87 10.31
CA GLY A 484 -7.07 29.83 10.77
C GLY A 484 -5.66 30.37 11.00
N VAL A 485 -4.84 29.54 11.63
CA VAL A 485 -3.44 29.82 11.95
C VAL A 485 -2.59 28.65 11.48
N ALA A 486 -1.48 28.94 10.80
CA ALA A 486 -0.51 27.94 10.39
C ALA A 486 0.56 27.76 11.48
N ALA A 487 0.95 26.52 11.74
CA ALA A 487 2.08 26.19 12.59
C ALA A 487 3.24 25.68 11.73
N LEU A 488 4.47 26.10 12.05
CA LEU A 488 5.68 25.66 11.38
C LEU A 488 6.40 24.56 12.15
N SER A 489 7.14 23.74 11.43
CA SER A 489 8.04 22.71 11.95
C SER A 489 9.27 22.59 11.05
N GLU A 490 10.39 22.15 11.59
CA GLU A 490 11.60 21.88 10.81
C GLU A 490 11.31 20.83 9.72
N ASN A 491 11.77 21.11 8.50
CA ASN A 491 11.68 20.16 7.40
C ASN A 491 12.80 19.12 7.48
N ARG A 492 12.49 17.89 7.08
CA ARG A 492 13.43 16.78 7.02
C ARG A 492 13.29 16.06 5.69
N ALA A 493 14.42 15.61 5.14
CA ALA A 493 14.44 14.77 3.96
C ALA A 493 14.04 13.34 4.32
N GLY A 494 13.06 12.79 3.61
CA GLY A 494 12.63 11.40 3.75
C GLY A 494 13.27 10.46 2.74
N PRO A 495 12.95 9.17 2.80
CA PRO A 495 13.55 8.16 1.94
C PRO A 495 12.99 8.17 0.51
N LEU A 496 13.83 7.81 -0.46
CA LEU A 496 13.38 7.24 -1.72
C LEU A 496 13.22 5.72 -1.55
N VAL A 497 11.99 5.22 -1.60
CA VAL A 497 11.69 3.80 -1.38
C VAL A 497 11.49 3.07 -2.70
N LYS A 498 12.37 2.12 -3.02
CA LYS A 498 12.31 1.27 -4.21
C LYS A 498 11.66 -0.09 -3.88
N SER A 499 10.61 -0.46 -4.62
CA SER A 499 9.93 -1.78 -4.54
C SER A 499 9.59 -2.35 -5.93
N GLY A 500 9.22 -3.63 -6.03
CA GLY A 500 9.05 -4.35 -7.30
C GLY A 500 10.35 -4.97 -7.84
N ALA A 501 10.30 -6.18 -8.38
CA ALA A 501 11.45 -6.92 -8.92
C ALA A 501 12.34 -6.16 -9.95
N PRO A 502 11.81 -5.33 -10.87
CA PRO A 502 12.64 -4.64 -11.85
C PRO A 502 13.65 -3.65 -11.24
N ARG A 503 14.71 -3.35 -11.99
CA ARG A 503 15.77 -2.46 -11.53
C ARG A 503 15.38 -0.97 -11.52
N LEU A 504 16.00 -0.20 -10.63
CA LEU A 504 16.10 1.25 -10.71
C LEU A 504 17.58 1.64 -10.85
N VAL A 505 17.93 2.45 -11.83
CA VAL A 505 19.28 2.99 -12.01
C VAL A 505 19.28 4.47 -11.67
N ILE A 506 20.20 4.88 -10.79
CA ILE A 506 20.44 6.29 -10.45
C ILE A 506 21.91 6.62 -10.71
N TYR A 507 22.13 7.84 -11.19
CA TYR A 507 23.45 8.42 -11.40
C TYR A 507 23.79 9.41 -10.27
N SER A 508 23.94 10.71 -10.57
CA SER A 508 24.33 11.71 -9.58
C SER A 508 23.12 12.37 -8.92
N GLN A 509 23.15 12.47 -7.59
CA GLN A 509 22.16 13.16 -6.77
C GLN A 509 22.87 14.14 -5.82
N PRO A 510 23.37 15.28 -6.33
CA PRO A 510 24.22 16.19 -5.57
C PRO A 510 23.46 16.93 -4.45
N ASP A 511 22.14 17.08 -4.54
CA ASP A 511 21.35 17.86 -3.56
C ASP A 511 20.49 16.98 -2.65
N PHE A 512 20.56 15.65 -2.80
CA PHE A 512 19.74 14.74 -2.03
C PHE A 512 20.43 14.32 -0.74
N ASP A 513 19.88 14.76 0.38
CA ASP A 513 20.36 14.47 1.73
C ASP A 513 19.43 13.55 2.53
N GLY A 514 18.51 12.85 1.85
CA GLY A 514 17.66 11.83 2.43
C GLY A 514 18.30 10.45 2.43
N GLU A 515 17.46 9.41 2.42
CA GLU A 515 17.87 8.01 2.47
C GLU A 515 17.46 7.25 1.20
N TYR A 516 18.18 6.18 0.87
CA TYR A 516 17.72 5.18 -0.10
C TYR A 516 17.20 3.95 0.66
N GLU A 517 15.96 3.55 0.39
CA GLU A 517 15.39 2.32 0.95
C GLU A 517 15.05 1.35 -0.19
N VAL A 518 15.58 0.14 -0.14
CA VAL A 518 15.37 -0.91 -1.14
C VAL A 518 14.62 -2.06 -0.49
N ARG A 519 13.38 -2.28 -0.96
CA ARG A 519 12.49 -3.36 -0.48
C ARG A 519 12.40 -4.54 -1.41
N GLU A 520 12.71 -4.35 -2.69
CA GLU A 520 12.65 -5.43 -3.68
C GLU A 520 13.41 -5.02 -4.96
N GLY A 521 14.02 -6.01 -5.59
CA GLY A 521 14.73 -5.85 -6.84
C GLY A 521 16.04 -5.06 -6.70
N LEU A 522 16.64 -4.74 -7.84
CA LEU A 522 17.93 -4.04 -7.91
C LEU A 522 17.76 -2.52 -7.88
N PHE A 523 18.35 -1.85 -6.90
CA PHE A 523 18.70 -0.43 -6.98
C PHE A 523 20.19 -0.33 -7.34
N LEU A 524 20.48 0.16 -8.55
CA LEU A 524 21.82 0.42 -9.04
C LEU A 524 22.17 1.90 -8.90
N HIS A 525 23.07 2.23 -7.98
CA HIS A 525 23.72 3.54 -7.90
C HIS A 525 25.02 3.50 -8.71
N SER A 526 25.01 4.10 -9.90
CA SER A 526 26.07 3.95 -10.89
C SER A 526 27.21 4.96 -10.71
N SER A 527 28.44 4.46 -10.81
CA SER A 527 29.69 5.25 -10.83
C SER A 527 29.94 6.07 -12.10
N ARG A 528 29.07 5.97 -13.12
CA ARG A 528 29.25 6.71 -14.38
C ARG A 528 29.23 8.24 -14.23
N ASN A 529 28.76 8.75 -13.09
CA ASN A 529 28.67 10.18 -12.78
C ASN A 529 29.22 10.49 -11.37
N ALA A 530 28.92 11.67 -10.80
CA ALA A 530 29.55 12.18 -9.57
C ALA A 530 29.02 11.57 -8.25
N GLY A 531 28.15 10.56 -8.28
CA GLY A 531 27.56 9.96 -7.07
C GLY A 531 26.55 10.87 -6.35
N SER A 532 26.26 10.51 -5.10
CA SER A 532 25.26 11.12 -4.21
C SER A 532 25.90 11.51 -2.86
N PRO A 533 26.71 12.58 -2.80
CA PRO A 533 27.60 12.88 -1.68
C PRO A 533 26.91 13.33 -0.38
N HIS A 534 25.60 13.59 -0.41
CA HIS A 534 24.84 14.06 0.77
C HIS A 534 23.90 13.01 1.35
N VAL A 535 23.67 11.89 0.67
CA VAL A 535 22.79 10.81 1.15
C VAL A 535 23.22 10.37 2.54
N ARG A 536 22.28 10.37 3.50
CA ARG A 536 22.58 10.14 4.92
C ARG A 536 22.45 8.68 5.33
N GLY A 537 21.76 7.87 4.55
CA GLY A 537 21.52 6.48 4.90
C GLY A 537 21.06 5.63 3.74
N ILE A 538 21.31 4.33 3.86
CA ILE A 538 20.88 3.30 2.92
C ILE A 538 20.26 2.17 3.73
N ARG A 539 19.06 1.74 3.39
CA ARG A 539 18.36 0.61 4.00
C ARG A 539 18.04 -0.43 2.94
N VAL A 540 18.46 -1.67 3.16
CA VAL A 540 18.19 -2.79 2.25
C VAL A 540 17.57 -3.92 3.04
N SER A 541 16.28 -4.19 2.81
CA SER A 541 15.53 -5.19 3.54
C SER A 541 14.35 -5.62 2.67
N GLY A 542 14.27 -6.90 2.31
CA GLY A 542 13.19 -7.42 1.48
C GLY A 542 13.59 -8.61 0.60
N PRO A 543 12.60 -9.38 0.14
CA PRO A 543 12.84 -10.52 -0.73
C PRO A 543 13.49 -10.08 -2.05
N GLY A 544 14.75 -10.49 -2.27
CA GLY A 544 15.51 -10.10 -3.45
C GLY A 544 15.84 -8.60 -3.52
N ALA A 545 15.82 -7.88 -2.39
CA ALA A 545 16.27 -6.50 -2.32
C ALA A 545 17.80 -6.42 -2.48
N VAL A 546 18.26 -5.70 -3.50
CA VAL A 546 19.68 -5.55 -3.82
C VAL A 546 20.02 -4.08 -4.01
N PHE A 547 20.97 -3.56 -3.24
CA PHE A 547 21.60 -2.27 -3.50
C PHE A 547 23.00 -2.46 -4.09
N GLN A 548 23.19 -2.04 -5.33
CA GLN A 548 24.52 -2.02 -5.96
C GLN A 548 25.09 -0.61 -5.94
N ASN A 549 26.26 -0.45 -5.32
CA ASN A 549 27.00 0.81 -5.29
C ASN A 549 28.25 0.71 -6.17
N GLY A 550 28.22 1.33 -7.34
CA GLY A 550 29.21 1.21 -8.41
C GLY A 550 28.64 0.53 -9.65
N SER A 551 29.26 0.78 -10.81
CA SER A 551 28.80 0.20 -12.08
C SER A 551 29.32 -1.23 -12.26
N GLY A 552 28.53 -2.10 -12.90
CA GLY A 552 28.93 -3.49 -13.14
C GLY A 552 30.16 -3.64 -14.06
N THR A 553 30.50 -2.59 -14.81
CA THR A 553 31.73 -2.48 -15.61
C THR A 553 32.85 -1.87 -14.77
N ALA A 554 33.89 -2.66 -14.50
CA ALA A 554 35.04 -2.25 -13.69
C ALA A 554 35.69 -0.93 -14.18
N PHE A 555 35.68 -0.65 -15.49
CA PHE A 555 36.21 0.58 -16.09
C PHE A 555 35.62 1.87 -15.49
N ASP A 556 34.34 1.85 -15.12
CA ASP A 556 33.66 3.04 -14.56
C ASP A 556 33.98 3.23 -13.05
N ASN A 557 34.63 2.27 -12.40
CA ASN A 557 34.90 2.25 -10.97
C ASN A 557 36.32 2.73 -10.66
N THR A 558 36.61 3.99 -10.99
CA THR A 558 37.94 4.60 -10.81
C THR A 558 38.15 5.16 -9.39
N PRO A 559 39.40 5.45 -8.97
CA PRO A 559 39.68 6.01 -7.64
C PRO A 559 38.97 7.32 -7.31
N GLU A 560 38.70 8.18 -8.31
CA GLU A 560 37.95 9.43 -8.13
C GLU A 560 36.46 9.21 -7.86
N LYS A 561 35.99 7.97 -7.99
CA LYS A 561 34.61 7.51 -7.77
C LYS A 561 34.50 6.60 -6.54
N TRP A 562 35.53 6.54 -5.71
CA TRP A 562 35.39 6.03 -4.34
C TRP A 562 34.36 6.88 -3.59
N ASP A 563 33.66 6.25 -2.66
CA ASP A 563 32.63 6.91 -1.86
C ASP A 563 31.57 7.62 -2.73
N LEU A 564 30.86 6.83 -3.54
CA LEU A 564 29.72 7.37 -4.30
C LEU A 564 28.64 7.90 -3.39
N VAL A 565 28.57 7.40 -2.16
CA VAL A 565 27.69 7.87 -1.11
C VAL A 565 28.53 8.52 -0.03
N ASN A 566 27.94 9.47 0.70
CA ASN A 566 28.54 10.12 1.85
C ASN A 566 29.21 9.10 2.80
N PRO A 567 30.50 9.22 3.11
CA PRO A 567 31.17 8.37 4.10
C PRO A 567 30.57 8.44 5.51
N LEU A 568 29.81 9.49 5.82
CA LEU A 568 29.08 9.60 7.08
C LEU A 568 27.73 8.85 7.06
N ALA A 569 27.32 8.29 5.93
CA ALA A 569 26.07 7.55 5.82
C ALA A 569 26.09 6.26 6.62
N THR A 570 24.93 5.88 7.14
CA THR A 570 24.71 4.56 7.76
C THR A 570 24.18 3.58 6.72
N LEU A 571 24.76 2.38 6.65
CA LEU A 571 24.22 1.27 5.88
C LEU A 571 23.44 0.34 6.81
N THR A 572 22.15 0.15 6.56
CA THR A 572 21.30 -0.79 7.31
C THR A 572 20.89 -1.95 6.41
N LEU A 573 21.17 -3.17 6.84
CA LEU A 573 20.73 -4.39 6.18
C LEU A 573 19.79 -5.16 7.10
N GLY A 574 18.72 -5.73 6.55
CA GLY A 574 17.77 -6.49 7.35
C GLY A 574 16.65 -5.65 7.97
N GLY A 575 15.76 -6.30 8.70
CA GLY A 575 14.75 -5.68 9.55
C GLY A 575 13.35 -6.20 9.30
N ASP A 576 12.40 -5.26 9.17
CA ASP A 576 10.97 -5.52 9.08
C ASP A 576 10.55 -6.34 7.86
N TRP A 577 11.40 -6.37 6.84
CA TRP A 577 11.21 -7.05 5.56
C TRP A 577 12.26 -8.15 5.35
N GLY A 578 12.94 -8.58 6.42
CA GLY A 578 13.97 -9.61 6.36
C GLY A 578 15.26 -9.11 5.70
N GLY A 579 16.06 -10.02 5.16
CA GLY A 579 17.45 -9.77 4.73
C GLY A 579 17.58 -8.80 3.54
N GLY A 580 18.82 -8.45 3.20
CA GLY A 580 19.12 -7.60 2.04
C GLY A 580 20.54 -7.80 1.52
N GLU A 581 20.76 -7.55 0.23
CA GLU A 581 22.07 -7.70 -0.41
C GLU A 581 22.66 -6.35 -0.81
N VAL A 582 23.95 -6.16 -0.54
CA VAL A 582 24.75 -5.07 -1.10
C VAL A 582 25.82 -5.64 -2.02
N ILE A 583 25.90 -5.05 -3.20
CA ILE A 583 26.91 -5.37 -4.21
C ILE A 583 27.84 -4.17 -4.38
N VAL A 584 29.14 -4.37 -4.21
CA VAL A 584 30.17 -3.37 -4.54
C VAL A 584 31.08 -3.93 -5.61
N PRO A 585 30.95 -3.55 -6.89
CA PRO A 585 31.77 -4.10 -7.97
C PRO A 585 33.28 -3.85 -7.81
N CYS A 586 34.12 -4.64 -8.50
CA CYS A 586 35.57 -4.45 -8.50
C CYS A 586 36.00 -3.14 -9.18
N GLY A 587 37.16 -2.63 -8.78
CA GLY A 587 37.79 -1.44 -9.33
C GLY A 587 38.33 -1.61 -10.75
N ALA A 588 38.58 -0.49 -11.41
CA ALA A 588 39.24 -0.45 -12.71
C ALA A 588 40.68 -0.98 -12.62
N GLU A 589 41.14 -1.70 -13.66
CA GLU A 589 42.54 -2.11 -13.82
C GLU A 589 43.11 -2.92 -12.64
N GLU A 590 44.11 -2.39 -11.91
CA GLU A 590 44.72 -3.01 -10.71
C GLU A 590 44.31 -2.29 -9.41
N THR A 591 43.13 -1.67 -9.38
CA THR A 591 42.65 -0.91 -8.23
C THR A 591 41.62 -1.67 -7.39
N VAL A 592 41.50 -1.28 -6.12
CA VAL A 592 40.46 -1.74 -5.20
C VAL A 592 39.40 -0.64 -5.07
N TYR A 593 38.16 -0.92 -5.45
CA TYR A 593 37.07 0.04 -5.37
C TYR A 593 36.57 0.19 -3.94
N GLN A 594 36.72 1.36 -3.34
CA GLN A 594 36.45 1.59 -1.91
C GLN A 594 35.13 2.34 -1.70
N GLN A 595 34.34 1.88 -0.72
CA GLN A 595 33.17 2.58 -0.20
C GLN A 595 33.24 2.61 1.33
N HIS A 596 33.21 3.81 1.89
CA HIS A 596 33.20 4.06 3.33
C HIS A 596 31.78 4.35 3.82
N TYR A 597 31.50 3.89 5.03
CA TYR A 597 30.29 4.23 5.77
C TYR A 597 30.65 4.44 7.25
N SER A 598 29.89 5.30 7.94
CA SER A 598 30.12 5.56 9.35
C SER A 598 29.77 4.33 10.20
N ALA A 599 28.70 3.64 9.81
CA ALA A 599 28.22 2.44 10.49
C ALA A 599 27.56 1.45 9.52
N LEU A 600 27.69 0.16 9.85
CA LEU A 600 26.83 -0.91 9.35
C LEU A 600 25.89 -1.37 10.47
N GLU A 601 24.59 -1.25 10.26
CA GLU A 601 23.57 -1.87 11.11
C GLU A 601 23.06 -3.15 10.45
N VAL A 602 23.17 -4.28 11.15
CA VAL A 602 22.62 -5.56 10.70
C VAL A 602 21.43 -5.92 11.57
N ALA A 603 20.24 -5.82 11.00
CA ALA A 603 18.96 -6.19 11.60
C ALA A 603 18.49 -7.57 11.10
N PHE A 604 17.36 -8.04 11.63
CA PHE A 604 16.89 -9.41 11.43
C PHE A 604 16.76 -9.80 9.95
N GLY A 605 17.23 -11.00 9.63
CA GLY A 605 17.25 -11.58 8.28
C GLY A 605 18.66 -11.90 7.81
N ARG A 606 18.76 -12.70 6.73
CA ARG A 606 20.07 -13.05 6.13
C ARG A 606 20.51 -11.94 5.18
N SER A 607 21.42 -11.10 5.65
CA SER A 607 22.01 -10.03 4.84
C SER A 607 23.29 -10.48 4.16
N ARG A 608 23.59 -9.93 2.99
CA ARG A 608 24.74 -10.33 2.18
C ARG A 608 25.55 -9.14 1.68
N LEU A 609 26.87 -9.25 1.74
CA LEU A 609 27.82 -8.35 1.09
C LEU A 609 28.54 -9.12 -0.01
N THR A 610 28.49 -8.59 -1.23
CA THR A 610 29.06 -9.24 -2.42
C THR A 610 29.76 -8.23 -3.32
N THR A 611 30.49 -8.74 -4.30
CA THR A 611 31.10 -7.96 -5.37
C THR A 611 30.93 -8.69 -6.70
N THR A 612 31.14 -7.95 -7.79
CA THR A 612 31.08 -8.45 -9.16
C THR A 612 32.34 -8.03 -9.90
N GLY A 613 32.92 -8.94 -10.69
CA GLY A 613 34.19 -8.75 -11.40
C GLY A 613 35.26 -9.71 -10.89
N TYR A 614 36.10 -10.23 -11.78
CA TYR A 614 37.05 -11.30 -11.46
C TYR A 614 38.35 -11.14 -12.24
N THR A 615 39.21 -10.20 -11.85
CA THR A 615 40.63 -10.36 -12.13
C THR A 615 41.38 -10.42 -10.80
N PRO A 616 42.44 -11.24 -10.69
CA PRO A 616 43.24 -11.31 -9.45
C PRO A 616 43.84 -9.95 -9.03
N THR A 617 43.91 -8.99 -9.95
CA THR A 617 44.56 -7.69 -9.77
C THR A 617 43.61 -6.57 -9.34
N ASN A 618 42.29 -6.69 -9.52
CA ASN A 618 41.32 -5.72 -8.99
C ASN A 618 40.50 -6.28 -7.82
N GLY A 619 39.88 -5.40 -7.06
CA GLY A 619 39.05 -5.78 -5.92
C GLY A 619 38.03 -4.73 -5.51
N ALA A 620 37.34 -5.00 -4.42
CA ALA A 620 36.39 -4.10 -3.78
C ALA A 620 36.64 -4.05 -2.27
N ALA A 621 36.34 -2.92 -1.64
CA ALA A 621 36.43 -2.76 -0.20
C ALA A 621 35.23 -1.99 0.34
N LEU A 622 34.61 -2.57 1.38
CA LEU A 622 33.63 -1.92 2.23
C LEU A 622 34.28 -1.63 3.58
N ILE A 623 34.31 -0.36 3.97
CA ILE A 623 35.01 0.10 5.17
C ILE A 623 33.99 0.77 6.10
N PHE A 624 33.85 0.24 7.30
CA PHE A 624 32.88 0.70 8.29
C PHE A 624 33.58 1.27 9.51
N GLY A 625 33.13 2.45 9.98
CA GLY A 625 33.60 2.99 11.25
C GLY A 625 33.21 2.10 12.43
N THR A 626 31.98 1.58 12.43
CA THR A 626 31.50 0.60 13.41
C THR A 626 30.51 -0.38 12.77
N ILE A 627 30.31 -1.54 13.40
CA ILE A 627 29.26 -2.48 13.06
C ILE A 627 28.40 -2.67 14.30
N THR A 628 27.08 -2.59 14.14
CA THR A 628 26.12 -2.90 15.20
C THR A 628 25.17 -3.98 14.73
N ARG A 629 25.01 -5.05 15.51
CA ARG A 629 24.01 -6.08 15.27
C ARG A 629 22.80 -5.86 16.16
N ARG A 630 21.61 -5.82 15.55
CA ARG A 630 20.34 -5.96 16.28
C ARG A 630 20.01 -7.47 16.41
N PRO A 631 19.13 -7.85 17.36
CA PRO A 631 18.74 -9.26 17.53
C PRO A 631 18.37 -9.94 16.22
N GLY A 632 18.94 -11.12 15.98
CA GLY A 632 18.63 -11.92 14.80
C GLY A 632 19.30 -11.47 13.49
N GLY A 633 20.13 -10.43 13.49
CA GLY A 633 20.83 -10.01 12.28
C GLY A 633 21.93 -11.00 11.87
N ALA A 634 21.89 -11.52 10.65
CA ALA A 634 22.92 -12.42 10.11
C ALA A 634 23.61 -11.79 8.89
N LEU A 635 24.93 -11.94 8.78
CA LEU A 635 25.75 -11.31 7.74
C LEU A 635 26.58 -12.36 6.97
N ALA A 636 26.42 -12.42 5.65
CA ALA A 636 27.23 -13.26 4.78
C ALA A 636 28.13 -12.41 3.87
N VAL A 637 29.43 -12.68 3.87
CA VAL A 637 30.42 -12.06 2.96
C VAL A 637 30.84 -13.10 1.93
N THR A 638 30.80 -12.79 0.64
CA THR A 638 31.11 -13.77 -0.42
C THR A 638 32.61 -13.84 -0.73
N THR A 639 33.14 -15.06 -0.97
CA THR A 639 34.58 -15.34 -1.21
C THR A 639 34.98 -15.51 -2.67
N THR A 640 34.05 -15.49 -3.63
CA THR A 640 34.34 -15.75 -5.06
C THR A 640 35.21 -14.69 -5.73
N THR A 641 35.62 -13.65 -5.01
CA THR A 641 36.10 -12.37 -5.51
C THR A 641 36.87 -11.63 -4.41
N ASN A 642 37.78 -10.72 -4.77
CA ASN A 642 38.60 -9.91 -3.86
C ASN A 642 37.77 -8.81 -3.13
N LEU A 643 36.75 -9.17 -2.35
CA LEU A 643 35.99 -8.25 -1.49
C LEU A 643 36.55 -8.24 -0.07
N ASN A 644 37.03 -7.08 0.35
CA ASN A 644 37.40 -6.82 1.74
C ASN A 644 36.24 -6.13 2.47
N VAL A 645 35.85 -6.65 3.63
CA VAL A 645 34.93 -5.98 4.55
C VAL A 645 35.69 -5.67 5.83
N THR A 646 35.90 -4.39 6.10
CA THR A 646 36.81 -3.92 7.15
C THR A 646 36.08 -3.06 8.17
N VAL A 647 36.40 -3.23 9.45
CA VAL A 647 36.04 -2.27 10.49
C VAL A 647 37.26 -1.47 10.89
N SER A 648 37.19 -0.16 10.70
CA SER A 648 38.31 0.76 10.96
C SER A 648 38.28 1.40 12.35
N GLY A 649 37.13 1.40 13.02
CA GLY A 649 36.99 1.87 14.41
C GLY A 649 37.05 0.75 15.43
N ASP A 650 36.46 0.97 16.61
CA ASP A 650 36.47 0.01 17.72
C ASP A 650 35.58 -1.22 17.43
N PRO A 651 36.16 -2.44 17.37
CA PRO A 651 35.39 -3.65 17.12
C PRO A 651 34.66 -4.21 18.34
N ALA A 652 34.88 -3.67 19.55
CA ALA A 652 34.35 -4.23 20.80
C ALA A 652 32.81 -4.33 20.85
N GLY A 653 32.10 -3.55 20.02
CA GLY A 653 30.64 -3.59 19.92
C GLY A 653 30.07 -4.77 19.10
N PHE A 654 30.91 -5.50 18.35
CA PHE A 654 30.43 -6.58 17.48
C PHE A 654 31.34 -7.81 17.42
N ALA A 655 32.60 -7.70 17.82
CA ALA A 655 33.55 -8.80 17.88
C ALA A 655 33.94 -9.07 19.33
N PHE A 656 33.95 -10.34 19.73
CA PHE A 656 34.05 -10.74 21.14
C PHE A 656 35.27 -11.61 21.40
N GLY A 657 36.02 -11.26 22.45
CA GLY A 657 37.29 -11.90 22.83
C GLY A 657 38.50 -11.01 22.51
N ALA A 658 39.55 -11.07 23.33
CA ALA A 658 40.76 -10.25 23.17
C ALA A 658 41.78 -10.88 22.21
N VAL A 659 41.79 -12.21 22.10
CA VAL A 659 42.70 -12.98 21.23
C VAL A 659 41.85 -13.83 20.28
N ARG A 660 41.93 -13.55 18.97
CA ARG A 660 41.11 -14.18 17.91
C ARG A 660 39.60 -13.96 18.13
N PRO A 661 39.12 -12.71 17.97
CA PRO A 661 37.75 -12.34 18.32
C PRO A 661 36.73 -13.02 17.41
N VAL A 662 35.62 -13.48 17.97
CA VAL A 662 34.51 -14.07 17.20
C VAL A 662 33.58 -12.97 16.75
N VAL A 663 33.20 -13.00 15.47
CA VAL A 663 32.16 -12.15 14.89
C VAL A 663 30.84 -12.95 14.84
N PRO A 664 29.87 -12.68 15.74
CA PRO A 664 28.68 -13.51 15.88
C PRO A 664 27.74 -13.40 14.67
N ALA A 665 27.18 -14.55 14.24
CA ALA A 665 26.30 -14.69 13.07
C ALA A 665 26.84 -14.09 11.76
N ALA A 666 28.16 -14.02 11.61
CA ALA A 666 28.82 -13.70 10.36
C ALA A 666 29.43 -14.96 9.71
N SER A 667 29.33 -15.07 8.40
CA SER A 667 29.94 -16.15 7.61
C SER A 667 30.70 -15.58 6.41
N VAL A 668 31.86 -16.16 6.10
CA VAL A 668 32.68 -15.80 4.93
C VAL A 668 32.68 -16.99 3.96
N GLY A 669 32.12 -16.79 2.76
CA GLY A 669 31.93 -17.84 1.76
C GLY A 669 30.79 -18.79 2.12
N VAL A 670 31.00 -20.09 1.92
CA VAL A 670 30.02 -21.15 2.24
C VAL A 670 30.63 -22.10 3.28
N THR A 671 31.08 -21.57 4.42
CA THR A 671 31.80 -22.34 5.44
C THR A 671 30.90 -22.72 6.63
N THR A 672 31.21 -23.84 7.28
CA THR A 672 30.61 -24.29 8.56
C THR A 672 31.39 -23.77 9.77
N GLU A 673 32.07 -22.64 9.60
CA GLU A 673 33.06 -22.12 10.55
C GLU A 673 32.66 -20.72 11.03
N LEU A 674 33.23 -20.30 12.17
CA LEU A 674 33.03 -18.95 12.68
C LEU A 674 33.83 -17.93 11.87
N ALA A 675 33.36 -16.68 11.83
CA ALA A 675 34.12 -15.55 11.33
C ALA A 675 34.93 -14.87 12.46
N THR A 676 36.07 -14.28 12.09
CA THR A 676 36.96 -13.50 12.97
C THR A 676 37.38 -12.20 12.29
N LEU A 677 38.08 -11.35 13.04
CA LEU A 677 38.82 -10.22 12.48
C LEU A 677 40.31 -10.55 12.32
N ASP A 678 40.89 -10.14 11.19
CA ASP A 678 42.35 -10.14 11.00
C ASP A 678 43.02 -8.94 11.70
N ALA A 679 44.35 -8.79 11.55
CA ALA A 679 45.12 -7.72 12.18
C ALA A 679 44.76 -6.31 11.65
N GLU A 680 44.13 -6.23 10.47
CA GLU A 680 43.68 -4.99 9.85
C GLU A 680 42.17 -4.74 10.05
N GLY A 681 41.49 -5.57 10.87
CA GLY A 681 40.06 -5.44 11.14
C GLY A 681 39.16 -5.98 10.03
N ARG A 682 39.67 -6.80 9.11
CA ARG A 682 38.86 -7.44 8.06
C ARG A 682 38.12 -8.65 8.59
N ILE A 683 36.86 -8.80 8.17
CA ILE A 683 36.06 -10.00 8.45
C ILE A 683 36.56 -11.13 7.57
N VAL A 684 37.12 -12.17 8.19
CA VAL A 684 37.71 -13.34 7.53
C VAL A 684 37.18 -14.65 8.14
N SER A 685 37.31 -15.76 7.43
CA SER A 685 37.02 -17.08 7.99
C SER A 685 38.05 -17.40 9.09
N LEU A 686 37.58 -17.90 10.24
CA LEU A 686 38.48 -18.25 11.34
C LEU A 686 39.49 -19.32 10.92
N SER A 687 39.09 -20.31 10.12
CA SER A 687 39.97 -21.39 9.63
C SER A 687 41.10 -20.89 8.73
N ASP A 688 40.83 -19.85 7.95
CA ASP A 688 41.75 -19.33 6.94
C ASP A 688 42.74 -18.35 7.58
N TYR A 689 42.28 -17.65 8.64
CA TYR A 689 43.13 -16.80 9.45
C TYR A 689 44.03 -17.60 10.39
N ASP A 690 43.52 -18.68 10.99
CA ASP A 690 44.25 -19.51 11.92
C ASP A 690 43.72 -20.96 11.88
N GLU A 691 44.59 -21.94 11.59
CA GLU A 691 44.20 -23.36 11.55
C GLU A 691 43.69 -23.92 12.91
N GLY A 692 43.60 -23.10 13.98
CA GLY A 692 43.13 -23.49 15.32
C GLY A 692 42.14 -22.54 16.01
N PHE A 693 41.20 -23.12 16.76
CA PHE A 693 40.30 -22.41 17.68
C PHE A 693 41.10 -21.92 18.91
N GLY A 694 41.04 -20.62 19.25
CA GLY A 694 41.93 -20.00 20.24
C GLY A 694 41.78 -20.50 21.69
N THR A 695 42.83 -20.37 22.49
CA THR A 695 42.92 -20.91 23.86
C THR A 695 42.34 -20.00 24.96
N GLU A 696 41.93 -18.76 24.65
CA GLU A 696 41.37 -17.81 25.63
C GLU A 696 39.83 -17.89 25.68
N SER A 697 39.31 -18.98 26.24
CA SER A 697 37.89 -19.21 26.55
C SER A 697 36.95 -19.47 25.35
N ASN A 698 37.47 -19.62 24.13
CA ASN A 698 36.73 -20.19 23.01
C ASN A 698 36.72 -21.73 23.16
N LEU A 699 35.55 -22.35 23.37
CA LEU A 699 35.43 -23.78 23.61
C LEU A 699 35.17 -24.56 22.30
N TYR A 700 36.15 -25.35 21.85
CA TYR A 700 35.97 -26.32 20.76
C TYR A 700 35.87 -27.74 21.31
N LEU A 701 34.69 -28.33 21.18
CA LEU A 701 34.36 -29.63 21.74
C LEU A 701 34.42 -30.75 20.69
N THR A 702 35.52 -31.51 20.70
CA THR A 702 35.72 -32.71 19.85
C THR A 702 35.35 -34.02 20.56
N ALA A 703 35.16 -33.97 21.89
CA ALA A 703 34.69 -35.06 22.74
C ALA A 703 33.74 -34.50 23.81
N SER A 704 32.66 -35.23 24.15
CA SER A 704 31.67 -34.78 25.14
C SER A 704 32.32 -34.46 26.49
N ALA A 705 31.89 -33.37 27.13
CA ALA A 705 32.49 -32.88 28.37
C ALA A 705 31.48 -32.17 29.29
N ILE A 706 31.90 -31.94 30.53
CA ILE A 706 31.19 -31.11 31.52
C ILE A 706 31.88 -29.73 31.53
N ALA A 707 31.09 -28.66 31.51
CA ALA A 707 31.57 -27.30 31.69
C ALA A 707 31.63 -26.97 33.19
N ASP A 708 32.79 -27.18 33.81
CA ASP A 708 33.03 -26.87 35.22
C ASP A 708 33.38 -25.38 35.41
N GLY A 709 32.37 -24.57 35.74
CA GLY A 709 32.51 -23.15 36.09
C GLY A 709 32.91 -22.22 34.93
N PHE A 710 32.31 -21.03 34.88
CA PHE A 710 32.71 -19.83 34.12
C PHE A 710 32.18 -19.60 32.70
N ALA A 711 32.22 -18.30 32.37
CA ALA A 711 31.92 -17.72 31.07
C ALA A 711 32.92 -18.20 30.00
N VAL A 712 32.40 -18.62 28.86
CA VAL A 712 33.16 -18.92 27.64
C VAL A 712 32.93 -17.81 26.64
N ASN A 713 33.87 -17.53 25.75
CA ASN A 713 33.65 -16.52 24.71
C ASN A 713 32.71 -17.05 23.60
N SER A 714 32.95 -18.26 23.11
CA SER A 714 32.08 -18.92 22.11
C SER A 714 32.15 -20.45 22.26
N VAL A 715 31.16 -21.15 21.74
CA VAL A 715 31.11 -22.62 21.78
C VAL A 715 30.97 -23.19 20.37
N ARG A 716 31.85 -24.10 20.00
CA ARG A 716 31.78 -24.91 18.79
C ARG A 716 31.79 -26.39 19.17
N LEU A 717 30.76 -27.14 18.76
CA LEU A 717 30.65 -28.58 19.00
C LEU A 717 30.77 -29.35 17.69
N ASP A 718 31.59 -30.39 17.67
CA ASP A 718 31.51 -31.41 16.63
C ASP A 718 30.16 -32.15 16.71
N ASP A 719 29.76 -32.74 15.60
CA ASP A 719 28.55 -33.55 15.48
C ASP A 719 28.50 -34.69 16.52
N GLY A 720 27.31 -34.88 17.12
CA GLY A 720 27.03 -35.90 18.13
C GLY A 720 27.66 -35.68 19.50
N LYS A 721 28.26 -34.50 19.76
CA LYS A 721 28.88 -34.20 21.06
C LYS A 721 27.90 -33.56 22.05
N VAL A 722 28.16 -33.80 23.33
CA VAL A 722 27.35 -33.29 24.44
C VAL A 722 28.19 -32.39 25.33
N LEU A 723 27.72 -31.16 25.54
CA LEU A 723 28.23 -30.26 26.57
C LEU A 723 27.24 -30.26 27.74
N THR A 724 27.70 -30.66 28.93
CA THR A 724 26.88 -30.65 30.15
C THR A 724 27.21 -29.43 30.99
N LEU A 725 26.26 -28.51 31.16
CA LEU A 725 26.40 -27.34 32.02
C LEU A 725 26.11 -27.71 33.48
N GLN A 726 26.76 -27.01 34.39
CA GLN A 726 26.61 -27.26 35.82
C GLN A 726 25.23 -26.86 36.35
N GLU A 727 24.63 -27.72 37.19
CA GLU A 727 23.39 -27.43 37.89
C GLU A 727 23.56 -26.28 38.91
N GLY A 728 22.54 -25.43 39.02
CA GLY A 728 22.48 -24.33 39.99
C GLY A 728 23.27 -23.05 39.64
N GLY A 729 23.93 -22.99 38.47
CA GLY A 729 24.65 -21.81 37.97
C GLY A 729 24.22 -21.38 36.56
N THR A 730 24.57 -20.15 36.17
CA THR A 730 24.35 -19.60 34.82
C THR A 730 25.67 -19.48 34.06
N THR A 731 25.81 -20.23 32.97
CA THR A 731 26.90 -20.11 32.01
C THR A 731 26.63 -18.92 31.07
N VAL A 732 27.60 -18.02 30.94
CA VAL A 732 27.54 -16.88 30.03
C VAL A 732 28.40 -17.16 28.80
N VAL A 733 27.82 -17.10 27.60
CA VAL A 733 28.58 -17.14 26.34
C VAL A 733 28.85 -15.70 25.89
N GLY A 734 30.08 -15.23 26.01
CA GLY A 734 30.48 -13.84 25.77
C GLY A 734 30.04 -13.29 24.41
N SER A 735 30.28 -14.05 23.35
CA SER A 735 29.85 -13.72 21.98
C SER A 735 28.37 -14.04 21.70
N GLY A 736 27.73 -14.79 22.60
CA GLY A 736 26.40 -15.36 22.42
C GLY A 736 26.33 -16.57 21.49
N VAL A 737 27.43 -16.99 20.86
CA VAL A 737 27.40 -18.04 19.82
C VAL A 737 27.61 -19.44 20.36
N VAL A 738 26.66 -20.33 20.04
CA VAL A 738 26.81 -21.78 20.10
C VAL A 738 26.59 -22.38 18.71
N LEU A 739 27.59 -23.10 18.20
CA LEU A 739 27.57 -23.68 16.85
C LEU A 739 27.69 -25.21 16.92
N ALA A 740 26.75 -25.91 16.28
CA ALA A 740 26.86 -27.33 15.98
C ALA A 740 27.35 -27.53 14.55
N ARG A 741 28.48 -28.23 14.38
CA ARG A 741 29.04 -28.52 13.05
C ARG A 741 28.22 -29.57 12.33
N ALA A 742 28.30 -29.55 11.00
CA ALA A 742 27.64 -30.54 10.16
C ALA A 742 28.21 -31.95 10.40
N GLY A 743 27.33 -32.96 10.40
CA GLY A 743 27.73 -34.37 10.40
C GLY A 743 26.54 -35.33 10.27
N THR A 744 26.76 -36.60 10.61
CA THR A 744 25.82 -37.74 10.45
C THR A 744 25.76 -38.66 11.67
N GLY A 745 26.48 -38.33 12.74
CA GLY A 745 26.80 -39.16 13.89
C GLY A 745 25.83 -39.05 15.07
N GLY A 746 24.94 -38.07 15.12
CA GLY A 746 23.90 -37.98 16.15
C GLY A 746 23.29 -36.59 16.29
N PHE A 747 22.70 -36.32 17.45
CA PHE A 747 22.26 -34.97 17.84
C PHE A 747 23.29 -34.32 18.76
N THR A 748 23.68 -33.09 18.44
CA THR A 748 24.59 -32.29 19.26
C THR A 748 23.79 -31.66 20.40
N THR A 749 24.24 -31.79 21.65
CA THR A 749 23.41 -31.44 22.81
C THR A 749 24.12 -30.49 23.78
N LEU A 750 23.39 -29.46 24.21
CA LEU A 750 23.66 -28.71 25.44
C LEU A 750 22.71 -29.26 26.51
N SER A 751 23.22 -29.70 27.65
CA SER A 751 22.39 -30.35 28.68
C SER A 751 22.66 -29.77 30.06
N GLY A 752 21.62 -29.73 30.91
CA GLY A 752 21.71 -29.27 32.30
C GLY A 752 21.88 -27.76 32.44
N GLY A 753 21.84 -27.28 33.69
CA GLY A 753 22.20 -25.91 34.05
C GLY A 753 21.39 -24.79 33.36
N THR A 754 21.94 -23.57 33.40
CA THR A 754 21.36 -22.37 32.76
C THR A 754 22.37 -21.70 31.84
N LEU A 755 21.92 -21.15 30.71
CA LEU A 755 22.70 -20.52 29.66
C LEU A 755 22.16 -19.11 29.35
N THR A 756 23.06 -18.15 29.14
CA THR A 756 22.74 -16.79 28.68
C THR A 756 23.82 -16.25 27.75
N SER A 757 23.51 -15.16 27.05
CA SER A 757 24.46 -14.42 26.22
C SER A 757 25.14 -13.27 26.97
N GLY A 758 26.42 -13.05 26.69
CA GLY A 758 27.21 -11.91 27.15
C GLY A 758 27.31 -10.76 26.15
N ASN A 759 26.76 -10.91 24.93
CA ASN A 759 26.88 -9.91 23.87
C ASN A 759 25.88 -8.75 23.99
N GLY A 760 24.97 -8.81 24.97
CA GLY A 760 23.98 -7.79 25.25
C GLY A 760 22.74 -7.81 24.34
N THR A 761 22.68 -8.68 23.33
CA THR A 761 21.63 -8.70 22.30
C THR A 761 20.93 -10.06 22.18
N ASP A 762 21.65 -11.11 21.77
CA ASP A 762 21.08 -12.40 21.43
C ASP A 762 21.95 -13.60 21.86
N LEU A 763 21.30 -14.70 22.24
CA LEU A 763 21.89 -16.03 22.33
C LEU A 763 21.63 -16.75 21.00
N ILE A 764 22.69 -17.09 20.29
CA ILE A 764 22.65 -17.61 18.93
C ILE A 764 22.90 -19.11 18.96
N LEU A 765 21.90 -19.88 18.57
CA LEU A 765 21.98 -21.33 18.42
C LEU A 765 22.04 -21.65 16.93
N THR A 766 23.24 -22.01 16.46
CA THR A 766 23.50 -22.25 15.04
C THR A 766 23.61 -23.75 14.76
N ASP A 767 22.83 -24.21 13.79
CA ASP A 767 22.85 -25.60 13.33
C ASP A 767 23.24 -25.71 11.86
N PHE A 768 24.32 -26.44 11.57
CA PHE A 768 24.84 -26.64 10.20
C PHE A 768 24.57 -28.05 9.65
N HIS A 769 23.76 -28.88 10.30
CA HIS A 769 23.55 -30.24 9.82
C HIS A 769 22.89 -30.29 8.43
N ASN A 770 23.44 -31.14 7.56
CA ASN A 770 23.16 -31.10 6.12
C ASN A 770 22.05 -32.05 5.66
N ALA A 771 21.85 -33.18 6.34
CA ALA A 771 20.98 -34.28 5.90
C ALA A 771 20.09 -34.83 7.03
N ILE A 772 19.89 -34.03 8.09
CA ILE A 772 19.05 -34.47 9.19
C ILE A 772 17.59 -34.40 8.77
N GLU A 773 16.88 -35.48 9.08
CA GLU A 773 15.44 -35.56 8.99
C GLU A 773 14.82 -34.62 10.03
N ARG A 774 14.19 -33.54 9.54
CA ARG A 774 13.46 -32.57 10.37
C ARG A 774 12.16 -33.16 10.93
N ARG A 775 11.71 -34.28 10.37
CA ARG A 775 10.51 -35.00 10.80
C ARG A 775 10.75 -35.65 12.17
N ASN A 776 9.71 -35.75 12.97
CA ASN A 776 9.73 -36.54 14.20
C ASN A 776 9.78 -38.03 13.85
N VAL A 777 10.98 -38.56 13.65
CA VAL A 777 11.24 -40.01 13.65
C VAL A 777 11.29 -40.51 15.10
N SER A 778 11.18 -41.83 15.31
CA SER A 778 10.95 -42.50 16.62
C SER A 778 11.83 -42.06 17.82
N ASN A 779 12.90 -41.32 17.60
CA ASN A 779 13.83 -40.85 18.63
C ASN A 779 13.69 -39.35 18.98
N GLY A 780 12.81 -38.61 18.29
CA GLY A 780 12.35 -37.25 18.64
C GLY A 780 13.37 -36.09 18.48
N LYS A 781 14.68 -36.37 18.44
CA LYS A 781 15.76 -35.37 18.44
C LYS A 781 16.40 -35.17 17.07
N SER A 782 16.68 -33.92 16.70
CA SER A 782 17.32 -33.57 15.42
C SER A 782 18.17 -32.30 15.53
N GLY A 783 19.41 -32.34 15.00
CA GLY A 783 20.28 -31.15 14.92
C GLY A 783 20.90 -30.76 16.27
N LEU A 784 20.75 -29.49 16.65
CA LEU A 784 21.21 -28.94 17.92
C LEU A 784 20.09 -28.97 18.97
N VAL A 785 20.28 -29.74 20.03
CA VAL A 785 19.33 -29.87 21.15
C VAL A 785 19.80 -29.01 22.33
N ALA A 786 19.00 -28.03 22.71
CA ALA A 786 19.18 -27.20 23.89
C ALA A 786 18.30 -27.73 25.03
N ASP A 787 18.86 -28.64 25.81
CA ASP A 787 18.32 -29.19 27.06
C ASP A 787 18.88 -28.47 28.28
N THR A 788 18.88 -27.14 28.20
CA THR A 788 19.39 -26.22 29.21
C THR A 788 18.44 -25.03 29.35
N ARG A 789 18.38 -24.38 30.53
CA ARG A 789 17.55 -23.19 30.72
C ARG A 789 18.13 -22.02 29.94
N LEU A 790 17.33 -21.36 29.12
CA LEU A 790 17.72 -20.11 28.47
C LEU A 790 17.15 -18.92 29.27
N THR A 791 17.99 -17.95 29.60
CA THR A 791 17.60 -16.79 30.44
C THR A 791 18.20 -15.48 29.96
N ASP A 792 17.66 -14.36 30.44
CA ASP A 792 18.30 -13.05 30.34
C ASP A 792 19.61 -13.00 31.14
N ASN A 793 20.51 -12.11 30.75
CA ASN A 793 21.83 -11.93 31.39
C ASN A 793 21.80 -11.04 32.65
N GLY A 794 20.62 -10.53 33.02
CA GLY A 794 20.41 -9.65 34.18
C GLY A 794 20.64 -8.16 33.93
N THR A 795 21.23 -7.76 32.78
CA THR A 795 21.46 -6.36 32.41
C THR A 795 20.59 -5.92 31.23
N THR A 796 20.36 -6.81 30.27
CA THR A 796 19.52 -6.58 29.09
C THR A 796 18.60 -7.76 28.81
N PRO A 797 17.43 -7.54 28.22
CA PRO A 797 16.64 -8.60 27.60
C PRO A 797 17.51 -9.33 26.55
N VAL A 798 17.58 -10.66 26.65
CA VAL A 798 18.30 -11.51 25.68
C VAL A 798 17.28 -12.09 24.71
N ALA A 799 17.53 -11.94 23.41
CA ALA A 799 16.78 -12.65 22.39
C ALA A 799 17.33 -14.06 22.16
N LEU A 800 16.47 -15.00 21.79
CA LEU A 800 16.91 -16.28 21.22
C LEU A 800 16.99 -16.14 19.71
N PHE A 801 18.14 -16.48 19.11
CA PHE A 801 18.30 -16.54 17.66
C PHE A 801 18.65 -17.96 17.20
N ALA A 802 17.66 -18.66 16.63
CA ALA A 802 17.85 -19.95 15.98
C ALA A 802 18.25 -19.74 14.52
N LEU A 803 19.49 -20.13 14.19
CA LEU A 803 20.11 -19.84 12.90
C LEU A 803 20.49 -21.14 12.16
N GLY A 804 19.98 -21.30 10.95
CA GLY A 804 20.42 -22.34 10.01
C GLY A 804 21.51 -21.87 9.06
N ARG A 805 22.01 -22.78 8.23
CA ARG A 805 22.82 -22.45 7.05
C ARG A 805 22.01 -21.71 5.99
N THR A 806 22.68 -21.04 5.05
CA THR A 806 22.02 -20.40 3.90
C THR A 806 21.11 -21.38 3.20
N TRP A 807 19.85 -20.98 3.02
CA TRP A 807 18.87 -21.83 2.39
C TRP A 807 19.21 -22.11 0.92
N ASP A 808 19.35 -23.40 0.61
CA ASP A 808 19.46 -23.91 -0.75
C ASP A 808 18.20 -24.73 -1.10
N PRO A 809 17.30 -24.19 -1.94
CA PRO A 809 16.09 -24.88 -2.40
C PRO A 809 16.34 -26.25 -3.06
N ALA A 810 17.55 -26.51 -3.58
CA ALA A 810 17.89 -27.80 -4.18
C ALA A 810 18.32 -28.86 -3.16
N ALA A 811 18.81 -28.43 -1.99
CA ALA A 811 19.40 -29.31 -0.97
C ALA A 811 18.65 -29.29 0.37
N MET A 812 17.69 -28.39 0.57
CA MET A 812 16.93 -28.22 1.80
C MET A 812 15.44 -28.17 1.50
N SER A 813 14.64 -28.69 2.42
CA SER A 813 13.19 -28.63 2.38
C SER A 813 12.62 -28.67 3.81
N ILE A 814 11.31 -28.62 3.94
CA ILE A 814 10.60 -28.89 5.20
C ILE A 814 11.01 -30.23 5.82
N ALA A 815 11.36 -31.24 5.01
CA ALA A 815 11.74 -32.57 5.51
C ALA A 815 13.22 -32.68 5.91
N THR A 816 14.10 -31.86 5.33
CA THR A 816 15.56 -32.03 5.45
C THR A 816 16.27 -30.69 5.59
N GLY A 817 17.12 -30.56 6.60
CA GLY A 817 17.98 -29.39 6.81
C GLY A 817 18.21 -29.11 8.30
N PRO A 818 18.79 -27.94 8.64
CA PRO A 818 19.06 -27.55 10.02
C PRO A 818 17.83 -27.57 10.92
N ALA A 819 18.03 -27.96 12.18
CA ALA A 819 17.03 -27.95 13.22
C ALA A 819 17.64 -27.61 14.59
N VAL A 820 16.96 -26.73 15.33
CA VAL A 820 17.24 -26.42 16.73
C VAL A 820 16.05 -26.90 17.56
N GLU A 821 16.31 -27.57 18.66
CA GLU A 821 15.28 -28.10 19.56
C GLU A 821 15.43 -27.54 20.96
N LEU A 822 14.34 -26.97 21.48
CA LEU A 822 14.21 -26.50 22.86
C LEU A 822 13.37 -27.50 23.64
N THR A 823 13.99 -28.24 24.56
CA THR A 823 13.29 -29.27 25.35
C THR A 823 12.76 -28.73 26.68
N ARG A 824 13.26 -27.58 27.14
CA ARG A 824 12.89 -26.95 28.41
C ARG A 824 11.74 -25.97 28.23
N THR A 825 10.83 -25.92 29.18
CA THR A 825 9.59 -25.11 29.15
C THR A 825 9.59 -23.95 30.14
N ASP A 826 10.66 -23.80 30.92
CA ASP A 826 10.87 -22.79 31.96
C ASP A 826 11.98 -21.81 31.56
N ASN A 827 12.08 -21.51 30.26
CA ASN A 827 12.95 -20.47 29.73
C ASN A 827 12.43 -19.08 30.15
N THR A 828 13.34 -18.17 30.46
CA THR A 828 13.01 -16.84 31.00
C THR A 828 13.64 -15.68 30.24
N TYR A 829 14.22 -15.92 29.07
CA TYR A 829 14.68 -14.85 28.20
C TYR A 829 13.49 -14.00 27.70
N SER A 830 13.70 -12.70 27.52
CA SER A 830 12.60 -11.75 27.24
C SER A 830 12.79 -10.89 25.98
N GLY A 831 13.92 -11.01 25.27
CA GLY A 831 14.21 -10.25 24.05
C GLY A 831 13.52 -10.73 22.77
N GLY A 832 12.66 -11.75 22.86
CA GLY A 832 11.97 -12.35 21.70
C GLY A 832 12.71 -13.55 21.09
N THR A 833 12.05 -14.23 20.14
CA THR A 833 12.57 -15.42 19.45
C THR A 833 12.67 -15.15 17.95
N TYR A 834 13.85 -15.38 17.37
CA TYR A 834 14.17 -15.13 15.96
C TYR A 834 14.54 -16.45 15.30
N ILE A 835 13.92 -16.74 14.14
CA ILE A 835 14.11 -18.00 13.41
C ILE A 835 14.50 -17.68 11.97
N LEU A 836 15.69 -18.12 11.55
CA LEU A 836 16.22 -17.89 10.21
C LEU A 836 16.77 -19.19 9.60
N ASP A 837 16.19 -19.61 8.47
CA ASP A 837 16.60 -20.78 7.68
C ASP A 837 16.69 -22.12 8.43
N THR A 838 15.97 -22.25 9.54
CA THR A 838 15.99 -23.43 10.41
C THR A 838 14.59 -23.79 10.90
N ALA A 839 14.46 -25.05 11.33
CA ALA A 839 13.32 -25.46 12.13
C ALA A 839 13.62 -25.22 13.61
N LEU A 840 12.70 -24.54 14.32
CA LEU A 840 12.73 -24.45 15.76
C LEU A 840 11.67 -25.38 16.35
N ALA A 841 12.11 -26.42 17.03
CA ALA A 841 11.25 -27.33 17.76
C ALA A 841 11.07 -26.87 19.20
N VAL A 842 9.83 -26.89 19.66
CA VAL A 842 9.44 -26.44 21.00
C VAL A 842 8.67 -27.54 21.72
N ALA A 843 8.84 -27.63 23.04
CA ALA A 843 8.05 -28.54 23.88
C ALA A 843 6.65 -27.96 24.16
N ASP A 844 6.57 -26.66 24.41
CA ASP A 844 5.36 -25.84 24.60
C ASP A 844 5.67 -24.32 24.44
N ASP A 845 4.72 -23.43 24.74
CA ASP A 845 4.90 -21.96 24.70
C ASP A 845 6.00 -21.45 25.64
N GLY A 846 6.23 -22.09 26.78
CA GLY A 846 7.28 -21.72 27.73
C GLY A 846 8.69 -21.98 27.21
N SER A 847 8.83 -22.82 26.18
CA SER A 847 10.10 -22.98 25.45
C SER A 847 10.53 -21.68 24.77
N LEU A 848 9.58 -20.81 24.40
CA LEU A 848 9.80 -19.57 23.67
C LEU A 848 10.10 -18.36 24.58
N GLY A 849 10.49 -18.61 25.82
CA GLY A 849 10.87 -17.58 26.79
C GLY A 849 9.66 -16.90 27.44
N ALA A 850 9.91 -15.78 28.11
CA ALA A 850 8.90 -15.07 28.88
C ALA A 850 7.74 -14.57 27.99
N VAL A 851 6.52 -14.73 28.48
CA VAL A 851 5.31 -14.23 27.81
C VAL A 851 5.21 -12.71 28.01
N PRO A 852 5.01 -11.91 26.94
CA PRO A 852 4.85 -10.47 27.06
C PRO A 852 3.61 -10.07 27.89
N ALA A 853 3.71 -8.96 28.62
CA ALA A 853 2.59 -8.42 29.41
C ALA A 853 1.44 -7.87 28.55
N HIS A 854 1.75 -7.39 27.34
CA HIS A 854 0.79 -6.89 26.35
C HIS A 854 1.10 -7.50 24.98
N PRO A 855 0.10 -7.60 24.08
CA PRO A 855 0.32 -8.07 22.71
C PRO A 855 1.45 -7.30 22.02
N THR A 856 2.46 -8.03 21.57
CA THR A 856 3.61 -7.51 20.85
C THR A 856 4.24 -8.60 19.99
N ASN A 857 4.97 -8.20 18.95
CA ASN A 857 5.78 -9.12 18.16
C ASN A 857 6.88 -9.71 19.04
N ALA A 858 6.80 -11.01 19.29
CA ALA A 858 7.72 -11.76 20.15
C ALA A 858 8.35 -12.97 19.44
N ILE A 859 7.83 -13.35 18.26
CA ILE A 859 8.44 -14.32 17.35
C ILE A 859 8.64 -13.64 16.00
N PHE A 860 9.84 -13.74 15.45
CA PHE A 860 10.21 -13.18 14.16
C PHE A 860 10.76 -14.28 13.25
N THR A 861 10.28 -14.31 12.00
CA THR A 861 10.64 -15.37 11.04
C THR A 861 11.10 -14.78 9.72
N SER A 862 12.17 -15.37 9.16
CA SER A 862 12.78 -14.96 7.91
C SER A 862 13.38 -16.18 7.19
N GLY A 863 13.51 -16.11 5.87
CA GLY A 863 14.00 -17.20 5.05
C GLY A 863 13.10 -18.44 5.13
N MET A 864 13.70 -19.63 5.24
CA MET A 864 12.94 -20.87 5.46
C MET A 864 12.83 -21.15 6.97
N ALA A 865 11.91 -20.45 7.64
CA ALA A 865 11.66 -20.61 9.07
C ALA A 865 10.52 -21.59 9.34
N MET A 866 10.64 -22.37 10.42
CA MET A 866 9.62 -23.35 10.80
C MET A 866 9.46 -23.43 12.31
N LEU A 867 8.23 -23.66 12.75
CA LEU A 867 7.90 -24.02 14.14
C LEU A 867 7.42 -25.48 14.18
N ARG A 868 8.14 -26.32 14.94
CA ARG A 868 7.86 -27.75 15.08
C ARG A 868 7.19 -28.04 16.42
N ALA A 869 6.03 -28.71 16.38
CA ALA A 869 5.40 -29.28 17.56
C ALA A 869 6.14 -30.57 18.01
N PRO A 870 6.13 -30.88 19.31
CA PRO A 870 6.80 -32.09 19.81
C PRO A 870 6.11 -33.35 19.28
N ALA A 871 6.81 -34.49 19.32
CA ALA A 871 6.29 -35.80 18.89
C ALA A 871 5.18 -36.37 19.80
N THR A 872 4.68 -35.59 20.76
CA THR A 872 3.60 -35.99 21.67
C THR A 872 2.24 -35.66 21.05
N SER A 873 1.15 -36.17 21.63
CA SER A 873 -0.22 -35.85 21.21
C SER A 873 -0.71 -34.46 21.69
N ALA A 874 0.10 -33.70 22.44
CA ALA A 874 -0.30 -32.41 23.02
C ALA A 874 -0.29 -31.26 22.00
N THR A 875 -1.26 -30.35 22.07
CA THR A 875 -1.30 -29.12 21.25
C THR A 875 -0.33 -28.09 21.81
N VAL A 876 0.42 -27.40 20.94
CA VAL A 876 1.22 -26.23 21.31
C VAL A 876 0.35 -24.98 21.20
N THR A 877 -0.10 -24.47 22.35
CA THR A 877 -0.91 -23.25 22.42
C THR A 877 -0.02 -22.04 22.69
N LEU A 878 0.18 -21.20 21.67
CA LEU A 878 0.93 -19.96 21.79
C LEU A 878 0.07 -18.89 22.46
N HIS A 879 0.66 -18.16 23.41
CA HIS A 879 -0.08 -17.17 24.20
C HIS A 879 -0.54 -15.97 23.35
N ARG A 880 -1.73 -15.42 23.64
CA ARG A 880 -2.33 -14.29 22.89
C ARG A 880 -1.48 -13.01 22.81
N ASN A 881 -0.60 -12.81 23.79
CA ASN A 881 0.29 -11.64 23.84
C ASN A 881 1.59 -11.86 23.03
N ARG A 882 1.79 -13.06 22.48
CA ARG A 882 2.98 -13.44 21.72
C ARG A 882 2.63 -13.43 20.23
N SER A 883 2.72 -12.25 19.62
CA SER A 883 2.46 -12.09 18.19
C SER A 883 3.66 -12.55 17.35
N ILE A 884 3.38 -12.99 16.14
CA ILE A 884 4.36 -13.46 15.15
C ILE A 884 4.49 -12.42 14.04
N ARG A 885 5.72 -12.06 13.69
CA ARG A 885 6.02 -11.25 12.51
C ARG A 885 6.80 -12.06 11.48
N VAL A 886 6.22 -12.21 10.29
CA VAL A 886 6.89 -12.78 9.12
C VAL A 886 7.55 -11.64 8.36
N CYS A 887 8.87 -11.61 8.33
CA CYS A 887 9.63 -10.50 7.75
C CYS A 887 9.93 -10.73 6.26
N ASP A 888 10.44 -11.91 5.89
CA ASP A 888 10.56 -12.38 4.50
C ASP A 888 10.46 -13.92 4.45
N GLY A 889 10.51 -14.47 3.24
CA GLY A 889 10.46 -15.91 3.04
C GLY A 889 9.12 -16.47 3.52
N GLY A 890 9.14 -17.20 4.64
CA GLY A 890 7.93 -17.72 5.23
C GLY A 890 8.08 -18.39 6.58
N LEU A 891 6.94 -18.80 7.13
CA LEU A 891 6.81 -19.60 8.35
C LEU A 891 6.00 -20.86 8.03
N THR A 892 6.57 -22.02 8.34
CA THR A 892 5.86 -23.30 8.31
C THR A 892 5.54 -23.78 9.72
N PHE A 893 4.29 -24.09 10.00
CA PHE A 893 3.91 -24.89 11.16
C PHE A 893 3.90 -26.36 10.77
N PHE A 894 4.48 -27.24 11.60
CA PHE A 894 4.50 -28.68 11.34
C PHE A 894 4.59 -29.52 12.62
N GLY A 895 4.26 -30.81 12.50
CA GLY A 895 4.12 -31.74 13.63
C GLY A 895 4.72 -33.12 13.39
N ASP A 896 4.17 -34.12 14.08
CA ASP A 896 4.68 -35.48 14.17
C ASP A 896 4.39 -36.37 12.93
N THR A 897 5.04 -37.52 12.82
CA THR A 897 4.85 -38.46 11.70
C THR A 897 3.62 -39.37 11.84
N GLY A 898 2.91 -39.36 12.97
CA GLY A 898 1.71 -40.15 13.22
C GLY A 898 0.45 -39.65 12.50
N SER A 899 -0.43 -40.56 12.05
CA SER A 899 -1.74 -40.19 11.48
C SER A 899 -2.66 -39.61 12.56
N GLN A 900 -3.07 -38.35 12.41
CA GLN A 900 -3.78 -37.58 13.45
C GLN A 900 -4.89 -36.73 12.85
N ALA A 901 -6.01 -37.36 12.51
CA ALA A 901 -7.19 -36.68 11.95
C ALA A 901 -7.82 -35.68 12.93
N GLY A 902 -8.11 -34.47 12.45
CA GLY A 902 -8.77 -33.41 13.22
C GLY A 902 -7.93 -32.81 14.36
N ARG A 903 -6.72 -33.31 14.62
CA ARG A 903 -5.88 -32.87 15.74
C ARG A 903 -5.32 -31.47 15.49
N VAL A 904 -5.48 -30.57 16.46
CA VAL A 904 -4.82 -29.26 16.47
C VAL A 904 -3.36 -29.41 16.92
N LEU A 905 -2.42 -29.07 16.04
CA LEU A 905 -0.98 -29.10 16.34
C LEU A 905 -0.55 -27.82 17.06
N PHE A 906 -0.96 -26.69 16.48
CA PHE A 906 -0.70 -25.35 16.97
C PHE A 906 -2.02 -24.62 17.12
N ASP A 907 -2.17 -23.99 18.27
CA ASP A 907 -3.18 -22.97 18.53
C ASP A 907 -2.46 -21.62 18.68
N VAL A 908 -2.51 -20.81 17.65
CA VAL A 908 -1.81 -19.52 17.57
C VAL A 908 -2.78 -18.42 18.00
N ALA A 909 -2.88 -18.17 19.31
CA ALA A 909 -3.81 -17.19 19.85
C ALA A 909 -3.36 -15.73 19.63
N GLY A 910 -2.06 -15.50 19.42
CA GLY A 910 -1.50 -14.18 19.11
C GLY A 910 -1.64 -13.79 17.64
N ASP A 911 -1.49 -12.50 17.36
CA ASP A 911 -1.62 -11.95 16.00
C ASP A 911 -0.45 -12.36 15.10
N ILE A 912 -0.71 -12.49 13.81
CA ILE A 912 0.30 -12.67 12.76
C ILE A 912 0.32 -11.43 11.87
N SER A 913 1.52 -10.90 11.63
CA SER A 913 1.74 -9.71 10.80
C SER A 913 2.92 -9.86 9.84
N GLY A 914 3.04 -8.92 8.90
CA GLY A 914 4.14 -8.85 7.94
C GLY A 914 3.81 -9.45 6.57
N GLU A 915 4.84 -9.88 5.85
CA GLU A 915 4.74 -10.37 4.46
C GLU A 915 5.59 -11.64 4.26
N GLY A 916 5.33 -12.38 3.18
CA GLY A 916 5.92 -13.70 2.91
C GLY A 916 4.87 -14.80 2.79
N VAL A 917 5.24 -16.04 3.12
CA VAL A 917 4.36 -17.21 2.99
C VAL A 917 4.12 -17.88 4.33
N LEU A 918 2.86 -18.08 4.69
CA LEU A 918 2.46 -18.89 5.83
C LEU A 918 2.03 -20.26 5.33
N VAL A 919 2.80 -21.30 5.67
CA VAL A 919 2.50 -22.67 5.24
C VAL A 919 1.94 -23.46 6.41
N MET A 920 0.68 -23.85 6.28
CA MET A 920 0.02 -24.76 7.23
C MET A 920 0.32 -26.18 6.78
N ASN A 921 1.32 -26.85 7.36
CA ASN A 921 1.75 -28.17 6.90
C ASN A 921 1.64 -29.25 8.00
N HIS A 922 1.36 -30.48 7.58
CA HIS A 922 1.62 -31.65 8.41
C HIS A 922 1.95 -32.87 7.55
N TRP A 923 3.18 -33.39 7.65
CA TRP A 923 3.61 -34.59 6.94
C TRP A 923 3.55 -35.82 7.87
N SER A 924 2.51 -36.66 7.73
CA SER A 924 2.40 -37.93 8.46
C SER A 924 2.22 -39.11 7.51
N GLY A 925 3.28 -39.55 6.85
CA GLY A 925 3.18 -40.67 5.90
C GLY A 925 2.03 -40.47 4.89
N SER A 926 1.31 -41.53 4.55
CA SER A 926 0.29 -41.54 3.49
C SER A 926 -0.97 -40.66 3.72
N ASN A 927 -1.06 -39.84 4.78
CA ASN A 927 -2.22 -38.97 5.03
C ASN A 927 -1.87 -37.66 5.76
N ILE A 928 -2.35 -36.50 5.31
CA ILE A 928 -2.33 -35.19 6.01
C ILE A 928 -3.69 -34.85 6.62
N ARG A 929 -3.84 -34.83 7.95
CA ARG A 929 -5.16 -34.58 8.59
C ARG A 929 -5.14 -33.71 9.85
N SER A 930 -4.10 -32.92 10.05
CA SER A 930 -3.94 -32.12 11.28
C SER A 930 -4.13 -30.63 11.01
N VAL A 931 -4.58 -29.92 12.05
CA VAL A 931 -5.10 -28.55 12.00
C VAL A 931 -4.10 -27.59 12.62
N VAL A 932 -3.90 -26.45 11.96
CA VAL A 932 -3.37 -25.24 12.60
C VAL A 932 -4.55 -24.31 12.87
N LEU A 933 -4.73 -23.96 14.14
CA LEU A 933 -5.75 -23.01 14.59
C LEU A 933 -5.12 -21.62 14.68
N LEU A 934 -5.72 -20.64 13.99
CA LEU A 934 -5.37 -19.23 14.11
C LEU A 934 -6.42 -18.52 14.94
N GLY A 935 -6.06 -18.00 16.11
CA GLY A 935 -6.99 -17.30 17.01
C GLY A 935 -6.83 -15.77 17.07
N GLY A 936 -5.68 -15.23 16.61
CA GLY A 936 -5.38 -13.79 16.64
C GLY A 936 -6.09 -12.94 15.56
N ASP A 937 -5.93 -11.62 15.65
CA ASP A 937 -6.32 -10.64 14.62
C ASP A 937 -5.20 -10.51 13.59
N ASN A 938 -5.37 -11.17 12.44
CA ASN A 938 -4.32 -11.31 11.44
C ASN A 938 -4.44 -10.29 10.29
N ARG A 939 -5.17 -9.18 10.49
CA ARG A 939 -5.27 -8.08 9.50
C ARG A 939 -3.93 -7.44 9.15
N GLY A 940 -2.93 -7.60 10.02
CA GLY A 940 -1.56 -7.14 9.81
C GLY A 940 -0.74 -7.97 8.81
N PHE A 941 -1.22 -9.14 8.37
CA PHE A 941 -0.50 -10.00 7.42
C PHE A 941 -1.02 -9.83 5.99
N ALA A 942 -0.12 -9.51 5.05
CA ALA A 942 -0.44 -9.21 3.66
C ALA A 942 0.23 -10.16 2.64
N GLY A 943 0.89 -11.22 3.11
CA GLY A 943 1.55 -12.23 2.28
C GLY A 943 0.59 -13.25 1.65
N THR A 944 1.01 -14.51 1.56
CA THR A 944 0.17 -15.63 1.12
C THR A 944 0.01 -16.67 2.22
N VAL A 945 -1.21 -17.15 2.43
CA VAL A 945 -1.50 -18.32 3.25
C VAL A 945 -1.64 -19.54 2.34
N ALA A 946 -0.71 -20.49 2.47
CA ALA A 946 -0.74 -21.77 1.77
C ALA A 946 -1.25 -22.87 2.71
N VAL A 947 -2.46 -23.33 2.45
CA VAL A 947 -3.08 -24.42 3.20
C VAL A 947 -2.62 -25.74 2.58
N HIS A 948 -1.56 -26.33 3.14
CA HIS A 948 -1.02 -27.62 2.71
C HIS A 948 -1.68 -28.79 3.48
N GLY A 949 -1.95 -28.59 4.77
CA GLY A 949 -2.73 -29.49 5.62
C GLY A 949 -4.14 -28.98 5.85
N MET A 950 -4.52 -28.72 7.10
CA MET A 950 -5.80 -28.11 7.44
C MET A 950 -5.59 -26.80 8.19
N LEU A 951 -6.39 -25.79 7.86
CA LEU A 951 -6.40 -24.49 8.52
C LEU A 951 -7.77 -24.25 9.13
N ARG A 952 -7.80 -23.83 10.40
CA ARG A 952 -9.01 -23.41 11.10
C ARG A 952 -8.85 -21.98 11.63
N PRO A 953 -9.58 -21.00 11.12
CA PRO A 953 -9.67 -19.67 11.74
C PRO A 953 -10.59 -19.71 12.97
N GLY A 954 -10.19 -19.07 14.07
CA GLY A 954 -10.98 -18.96 15.29
C GLY A 954 -12.05 -17.85 15.24
N MET A 955 -11.83 -16.84 14.40
CA MET A 955 -12.79 -15.78 14.05
C MET A 955 -12.58 -15.30 12.61
N ALA A 956 -13.45 -14.42 12.11
CA ALA A 956 -13.41 -13.94 10.73
C ALA A 956 -12.05 -13.32 10.34
N ASP A 957 -11.49 -12.46 11.20
CA ASP A 957 -10.20 -11.79 10.97
C ASP A 957 -8.97 -12.67 11.26
N SER A 958 -9.17 -13.89 11.77
CA SER A 958 -8.08 -14.85 11.95
C SER A 958 -7.60 -15.47 10.63
N LEU A 959 -8.45 -15.47 9.60
CA LEU A 959 -7.98 -15.69 8.23
C LEU A 959 -7.53 -14.34 7.65
N PRO A 960 -6.23 -14.10 7.41
CA PRO A 960 -5.72 -12.77 7.10
C PRO A 960 -6.41 -12.15 5.87
N PRO A 961 -7.26 -11.11 6.02
CA PRO A 961 -8.14 -10.66 4.93
C PRO A 961 -7.38 -10.03 3.76
N ARG A 962 -6.15 -9.56 4.00
CA ARG A 962 -5.28 -8.94 2.98
C ARG A 962 -4.43 -9.94 2.21
N ALA A 963 -4.26 -11.15 2.73
CA ALA A 963 -3.39 -12.16 2.16
C ALA A 963 -4.03 -12.89 0.98
N GLY A 964 -3.22 -13.36 0.03
CA GLY A 964 -3.65 -14.39 -0.93
C GLY A 964 -3.91 -15.72 -0.20
N LEU A 965 -4.87 -16.52 -0.65
CA LEU A 965 -5.17 -17.83 -0.10
C LEU A 965 -4.96 -18.93 -1.15
N LEU A 966 -3.92 -19.72 -0.96
CA LEU A 966 -3.65 -20.91 -1.76
C LEU A 966 -4.21 -22.14 -1.05
N LEU A 967 -5.15 -22.83 -1.69
CA LEU A 967 -5.60 -24.16 -1.30
C LEU A 967 -4.75 -25.18 -2.07
N CYS A 968 -3.84 -25.87 -1.39
CA CYS A 968 -2.90 -26.74 -2.07
C CYS A 968 -3.58 -27.97 -2.71
N ASP A 969 -3.21 -28.27 -3.95
CA ASP A 969 -3.72 -29.40 -4.72
C ASP A 969 -2.67 -29.96 -5.69
N VAL A 970 -2.40 -31.27 -5.62
CA VAL A 970 -1.54 -32.04 -6.53
C VAL A 970 -2.20 -33.37 -6.94
N SER A 971 -1.76 -33.92 -8.08
CA SER A 971 -2.39 -35.02 -8.84
C SER A 971 -2.39 -36.42 -8.19
N SER A 972 -2.47 -36.54 -6.86
CA SER A 972 -2.35 -37.83 -6.16
C SER A 972 -3.70 -38.50 -5.87
N THR A 973 -3.71 -39.84 -5.85
CA THR A 973 -4.87 -40.67 -5.48
C THR A 973 -5.15 -40.69 -3.97
N ASP A 974 -4.28 -40.11 -3.16
CA ASP A 974 -4.40 -40.12 -1.69
C ASP A 974 -5.37 -39.03 -1.19
N SER A 975 -5.79 -39.15 0.07
CA SER A 975 -7.07 -38.60 0.57
C SER A 975 -6.98 -37.41 1.53
N ALA A 976 -5.92 -36.59 1.54
CA ALA A 976 -5.64 -35.80 2.75
C ALA A 976 -4.83 -34.50 2.49
N GLY A 977 -5.32 -33.35 2.98
CA GLY A 977 -4.68 -32.02 2.91
C GLY A 977 -5.42 -30.98 2.05
N GLY A 978 -5.05 -29.69 2.17
CA GLY A 978 -5.58 -28.59 1.35
C GLY A 978 -6.89 -27.94 1.82
N VAL A 979 -7.34 -28.20 3.05
CA VAL A 979 -8.71 -27.85 3.50
C VAL A 979 -8.73 -26.65 4.43
N LEU A 980 -9.59 -25.67 4.12
CA LEU A 980 -9.97 -24.59 5.02
C LEU A 980 -11.27 -24.96 5.75
N GLU A 981 -11.19 -25.14 7.08
CA GLU A 981 -12.35 -25.30 7.96
C GLU A 981 -12.84 -23.94 8.43
N THR A 982 -14.10 -23.60 8.20
CA THR A 982 -14.68 -22.31 8.65
C THR A 982 -16.22 -22.37 8.68
N SER A 983 -16.87 -21.26 9.02
CA SER A 983 -18.32 -21.07 9.00
C SER A 983 -18.71 -19.70 8.44
N GLY A 984 -20.00 -19.45 8.23
CA GLY A 984 -20.52 -18.20 7.68
C GLY A 984 -20.44 -18.14 6.16
N THR A 985 -20.16 -16.97 5.59
CA THR A 985 -20.09 -16.77 4.13
C THR A 985 -18.67 -16.43 3.69
N PHE A 986 -18.15 -17.18 2.72
CA PHE A 986 -16.81 -16.97 2.16
C PHE A 986 -16.90 -16.37 0.74
N THR A 987 -16.31 -15.18 0.53
CA THR A 987 -16.53 -14.37 -0.68
C THR A 987 -15.26 -13.90 -1.40
N ARG A 988 -14.07 -14.43 -1.07
CA ARG A 988 -12.83 -14.02 -1.77
C ARG A 988 -12.94 -14.25 -3.28
N THR A 989 -12.44 -13.29 -4.05
CA THR A 989 -12.43 -13.39 -5.50
C THR A 989 -11.40 -14.43 -5.96
N PRO A 990 -11.72 -15.30 -6.94
CA PRO A 990 -10.74 -16.20 -7.52
C PRO A 990 -9.57 -15.46 -8.18
N GLY A 991 -8.35 -15.97 -8.00
CA GLY A 991 -7.12 -15.40 -8.56
C GLY A 991 -5.90 -15.61 -7.66
N THR A 992 -4.70 -15.31 -8.18
CA THR A 992 -3.42 -15.57 -7.49
C THR A 992 -2.85 -14.34 -6.78
N GLY A 993 -3.57 -13.22 -6.77
CA GLY A 993 -3.14 -11.97 -6.18
C GLY A 993 -3.52 -11.81 -4.70
N PRO A 994 -3.17 -10.68 -4.08
CA PRO A 994 -3.60 -10.32 -2.73
C PRO A 994 -5.12 -10.39 -2.59
N VAL A 995 -5.63 -10.80 -1.42
CA VAL A 995 -7.08 -10.96 -1.11
C VAL A 995 -7.79 -12.05 -1.94
N GLN A 996 -7.13 -12.64 -2.93
CA GLN A 996 -7.73 -13.64 -3.82
C GLN A 996 -7.52 -15.08 -3.32
N VAL A 997 -8.25 -16.03 -3.90
CA VAL A 997 -8.15 -17.47 -3.60
C VAL A 997 -7.89 -18.29 -4.87
N TRP A 998 -7.03 -19.30 -4.78
CA TRP A 998 -6.76 -20.23 -5.89
C TRP A 998 -6.36 -21.63 -5.44
N TRP A 999 -6.34 -22.54 -6.41
CA TRP A 999 -5.85 -23.91 -6.26
C TRP A 999 -4.52 -24.07 -7.01
N GLY A 1000 -3.54 -24.67 -6.36
CA GLY A 1000 -2.19 -24.78 -6.89
C GLY A 1000 -1.23 -25.51 -5.95
N ARG A 1001 0.07 -25.36 -6.16
CA ARG A 1001 1.11 -26.03 -5.36
C ARG A 1001 1.79 -25.07 -4.41
N VAL A 1002 2.15 -25.54 -3.21
CA VAL A 1002 2.94 -24.73 -2.25
C VAL A 1002 4.24 -24.20 -2.86
N THR A 1003 4.86 -24.95 -3.78
CA THR A 1003 6.09 -24.55 -4.47
C THR A 1003 5.92 -23.35 -5.42
N GLU A 1004 4.68 -22.97 -5.76
CA GLU A 1004 4.40 -21.76 -6.56
C GLU A 1004 4.62 -20.48 -5.76
N VAL A 1005 4.43 -20.55 -4.43
CA VAL A 1005 4.54 -19.40 -3.52
C VAL A 1005 5.78 -19.50 -2.63
N ALA A 1006 6.23 -20.72 -2.33
CA ALA A 1006 7.43 -21.00 -1.55
C ALA A 1006 8.29 -22.08 -2.24
N PRO A 1007 9.04 -21.74 -3.30
CA PRO A 1007 9.89 -22.68 -4.03
C PRO A 1007 10.89 -23.38 -3.10
N GLY A 1008 11.08 -24.69 -3.21
CA GLY A 1008 12.05 -25.44 -2.38
C GLY A 1008 11.60 -25.78 -0.96
N TYR A 1009 10.44 -25.30 -0.50
CA TYR A 1009 9.90 -25.73 0.80
C TYR A 1009 9.57 -27.24 0.79
N VAL A 1010 9.26 -27.84 -0.36
CA VAL A 1010 8.95 -29.27 -0.46
C VAL A 1010 9.82 -29.93 -1.55
N ALA A 1011 10.44 -31.07 -1.22
CA ALA A 1011 11.50 -31.69 -2.03
C ALA A 1011 11.04 -32.38 -3.33
N SER A 1012 9.75 -32.74 -3.45
CA SER A 1012 9.19 -33.30 -4.68
C SER A 1012 7.78 -32.77 -4.94
N LEU A 1013 7.32 -32.83 -6.18
CA LEU A 1013 5.94 -32.48 -6.58
C LEU A 1013 4.90 -33.56 -6.23
N SER A 1014 5.34 -34.70 -5.67
CA SER A 1014 4.50 -35.88 -5.37
C SER A 1014 4.11 -35.97 -3.89
N THR A 1015 4.29 -34.86 -3.18
CA THR A 1015 4.13 -34.68 -1.74
C THR A 1015 2.68 -34.28 -1.43
N PRO A 1016 1.95 -34.99 -0.54
CA PRO A 1016 0.50 -35.10 -0.69
C PRO A 1016 -0.26 -33.92 -0.06
N ALA A 1017 -0.61 -32.89 -0.83
CA ALA A 1017 -1.88 -32.18 -0.64
C ALA A 1017 -2.79 -32.57 -1.80
N SER A 1018 -3.72 -33.49 -1.56
CA SER A 1018 -4.53 -34.08 -2.63
C SER A 1018 -5.98 -33.66 -2.45
N GLY A 1019 -6.34 -32.54 -3.10
CA GLY A 1019 -7.70 -32.02 -3.15
C GLY A 1019 -7.99 -30.82 -2.24
N GLY A 1020 -7.57 -29.63 -2.67
CA GLY A 1020 -7.85 -28.37 -1.99
C GLY A 1020 -9.35 -28.06 -1.90
N GLY A 1021 -9.81 -27.48 -0.80
CA GLY A 1021 -11.23 -27.21 -0.62
C GLY A 1021 -11.63 -26.63 0.73
N PHE A 1022 -12.91 -26.82 1.05
CA PHE A 1022 -13.55 -26.20 2.21
C PHE A 1022 -14.32 -27.24 3.03
N SER A 1023 -14.43 -27.00 4.33
CA SER A 1023 -15.19 -27.82 5.27
C SER A 1023 -15.92 -26.93 6.27
N ALA A 1024 -17.17 -27.27 6.59
CA ALA A 1024 -18.01 -26.53 7.53
C ALA A 1024 -17.69 -26.97 8.96
N TYR A 1025 -17.18 -26.04 9.76
CA TYR A 1025 -16.77 -26.30 11.13
C TYR A 1025 -17.20 -25.16 12.06
N GLY A 1026 -17.93 -25.49 13.12
CA GLY A 1026 -18.45 -24.54 14.10
C GLY A 1026 -19.65 -23.72 13.61
N GLY A 1027 -20.35 -24.16 12.58
CA GLY A 1027 -21.52 -23.54 11.97
C GLY A 1027 -21.61 -23.81 10.46
N ASP A 1028 -22.79 -23.54 9.88
CA ASP A 1028 -23.00 -23.70 8.43
C ASP A 1028 -22.06 -22.78 7.62
N LEU A 1029 -21.61 -23.27 6.46
CA LEU A 1029 -20.69 -22.57 5.57
C LEU A 1029 -21.29 -22.38 4.18
N THR A 1030 -21.31 -21.16 3.68
CA THR A 1030 -21.69 -20.81 2.30
C THR A 1030 -20.49 -20.31 1.51
N ILE A 1031 -20.16 -21.00 0.41
CA ILE A 1031 -19.11 -20.59 -0.53
C ILE A 1031 -19.75 -19.84 -1.71
N ASN A 1032 -19.43 -18.54 -1.82
CA ASN A 1032 -19.83 -17.67 -2.93
C ASN A 1032 -18.63 -16.80 -3.34
N LEU A 1033 -17.67 -17.41 -4.04
CA LEU A 1033 -16.44 -16.76 -4.50
C LEU A 1033 -16.76 -15.53 -5.36
N GLY A 1034 -16.22 -14.37 -4.98
CA GLY A 1034 -16.50 -13.08 -5.62
C GLY A 1034 -17.76 -12.37 -5.11
N GLY A 1035 -18.60 -13.02 -4.30
CA GLY A 1035 -19.80 -12.44 -3.68
C GLY A 1035 -21.00 -12.23 -4.62
N ASP A 1036 -20.86 -12.56 -5.89
CA ASP A 1036 -21.81 -12.23 -6.97
C ASP A 1036 -22.39 -13.47 -7.67
N ARG A 1037 -22.18 -14.67 -7.11
CA ARG A 1037 -22.56 -15.97 -7.70
C ARG A 1037 -22.05 -16.16 -9.12
N ARG A 1038 -20.90 -15.55 -9.46
CA ARG A 1038 -20.29 -15.70 -10.78
C ARG A 1038 -20.05 -17.16 -11.14
N LYS A 1039 -20.16 -17.45 -12.43
CA LYS A 1039 -19.78 -18.73 -13.02
C LYS A 1039 -18.26 -18.90 -12.93
N LEU A 1040 -17.81 -20.04 -12.39
CA LEU A 1040 -16.40 -20.41 -12.30
C LEU A 1040 -16.07 -21.38 -13.43
N VAL A 1041 -15.08 -21.06 -14.25
CA VAL A 1041 -14.63 -21.93 -15.35
C VAL A 1041 -13.40 -22.70 -14.91
N LEU A 1042 -13.45 -24.03 -14.99
CA LEU A 1042 -12.35 -24.90 -14.60
C LEU A 1042 -11.09 -24.60 -15.43
N GLY A 1043 -9.97 -24.36 -14.75
CA GLY A 1043 -8.67 -24.03 -15.36
C GLY A 1043 -8.45 -22.55 -15.63
N GLU A 1044 -9.40 -21.67 -15.27
CA GLU A 1044 -9.30 -20.23 -15.49
C GLU A 1044 -9.29 -19.46 -14.15
N ILE A 1045 -8.63 -18.29 -14.15
CA ILE A 1045 -8.71 -17.27 -13.08
C ILE A 1045 -8.62 -17.87 -11.67
N GLY A 1046 -7.54 -18.60 -11.39
CA GLY A 1046 -7.28 -19.21 -10.07
C GLY A 1046 -8.18 -20.41 -9.71
N PHE A 1047 -9.27 -20.69 -10.43
CA PHE A 1047 -10.11 -21.86 -10.20
C PHE A 1047 -9.64 -23.05 -11.05
N ALA A 1048 -8.64 -23.77 -10.54
CA ALA A 1048 -8.07 -24.95 -11.20
C ALA A 1048 -7.90 -26.17 -10.28
N PRO A 1049 -8.91 -26.56 -9.47
CA PRO A 1049 -8.82 -27.78 -8.68
C PRO A 1049 -8.73 -29.00 -9.59
N GLN A 1050 -7.73 -29.85 -9.38
CA GLN A 1050 -7.74 -31.21 -9.90
C GLN A 1050 -8.73 -32.08 -9.12
N ARG A 1051 -8.84 -31.83 -7.81
CA ARG A 1051 -9.89 -32.40 -6.95
C ARG A 1051 -10.43 -31.31 -6.03
N LEU A 1052 -11.71 -30.98 -6.19
CA LEU A 1052 -12.40 -30.05 -5.30
C LEU A 1052 -12.96 -30.81 -4.10
N ARG A 1053 -12.50 -30.46 -2.90
CA ARG A 1053 -12.99 -31.06 -1.66
C ARG A 1053 -14.11 -30.21 -1.04
N LEU A 1054 -15.25 -30.85 -0.82
CA LEU A 1054 -16.42 -30.26 -0.19
C LEU A 1054 -16.75 -31.11 1.03
N GLN A 1055 -16.32 -30.63 2.20
CA GLN A 1055 -16.28 -31.35 3.48
C GLN A 1055 -15.10 -32.31 3.64
N ASP A 1056 -14.63 -32.40 4.88
CA ASP A 1056 -13.80 -33.50 5.38
C ASP A 1056 -14.60 -34.38 6.37
N ASP A 1057 -13.96 -35.44 6.86
CA ASP A 1057 -14.61 -36.43 7.74
C ASP A 1057 -14.87 -35.88 9.16
N GLU A 1058 -14.30 -34.73 9.52
CA GLU A 1058 -14.42 -34.06 10.82
C GLU A 1058 -15.39 -32.85 10.79
N ALA A 1059 -16.07 -32.62 9.65
CA ALA A 1059 -17.06 -31.55 9.48
C ALA A 1059 -18.17 -31.64 10.54
N THR A 1060 -18.53 -30.50 11.15
CA THR A 1060 -19.56 -30.45 12.20
C THR A 1060 -20.94 -30.03 11.68
N ASP A 1061 -20.98 -29.34 10.53
CA ASP A 1061 -22.15 -28.64 10.00
C ASP A 1061 -22.23 -28.73 8.45
N VAL A 1062 -23.17 -28.01 7.83
CA VAL A 1062 -23.48 -28.13 6.39
C VAL A 1062 -22.69 -27.12 5.55
N LEU A 1063 -22.19 -27.57 4.39
CA LEU A 1063 -21.55 -26.73 3.38
C LEU A 1063 -22.48 -26.52 2.18
N TYR A 1064 -22.68 -25.27 1.80
CA TYR A 1064 -23.39 -24.81 0.61
C TYR A 1064 -22.41 -24.23 -0.41
N TRP A 1065 -22.46 -24.69 -1.66
CA TRP A 1065 -21.67 -24.14 -2.77
C TRP A 1065 -22.60 -23.40 -3.75
N GLU A 1066 -22.46 -22.09 -3.88
CA GLU A 1066 -23.39 -21.25 -4.64
C GLU A 1066 -22.96 -20.93 -6.07
N ASN A 1067 -21.64 -20.91 -6.33
CA ASN A 1067 -21.10 -20.56 -7.64
C ASN A 1067 -21.41 -21.66 -8.66
N PRO A 1068 -22.03 -21.36 -9.81
CA PRO A 1068 -22.12 -22.30 -10.92
C PRO A 1068 -20.72 -22.68 -11.43
N VAL A 1069 -20.47 -23.97 -11.66
CA VAL A 1069 -19.17 -24.46 -12.17
C VAL A 1069 -19.29 -24.94 -13.61
N ASP A 1070 -18.44 -24.40 -14.47
CA ASP A 1070 -18.30 -24.75 -15.87
C ASP A 1070 -17.08 -25.67 -16.06
N VAL A 1071 -17.35 -26.92 -16.45
CA VAL A 1071 -16.36 -27.99 -16.65
C VAL A 1071 -16.07 -28.23 -18.15
N THR A 1072 -16.38 -27.28 -19.03
CA THR A 1072 -16.13 -27.43 -20.47
C THR A 1072 -14.65 -27.65 -20.81
N ASN A 1073 -13.74 -27.08 -20.02
CA ASN A 1073 -12.30 -27.14 -20.24
C ASN A 1073 -11.63 -28.40 -19.64
N GLY A 1074 -12.34 -29.26 -18.90
CA GLY A 1074 -11.72 -30.43 -18.27
C GLY A 1074 -12.64 -31.23 -17.34
N THR A 1075 -12.12 -32.29 -16.73
CA THR A 1075 -12.87 -33.08 -15.73
C THR A 1075 -12.61 -32.56 -14.33
N LEU A 1076 -13.68 -32.23 -13.59
CA LEU A 1076 -13.60 -31.90 -12.16
C LEU A 1076 -13.92 -33.14 -11.31
N THR A 1077 -12.98 -33.58 -10.49
CA THR A 1077 -13.26 -34.57 -9.45
C THR A 1077 -13.76 -33.85 -8.21
N VAL A 1078 -14.93 -34.22 -7.70
CA VAL A 1078 -15.46 -33.71 -6.43
C VAL A 1078 -15.35 -34.79 -5.37
N GLN A 1079 -14.72 -34.47 -4.24
CA GLN A 1079 -14.66 -35.35 -3.07
C GLN A 1079 -15.52 -34.78 -1.95
N VAL A 1080 -16.34 -35.64 -1.37
CA VAL A 1080 -17.13 -35.40 -0.17
C VAL A 1080 -16.70 -36.36 0.95
N ALA A 1081 -17.07 -36.06 2.20
CA ALA A 1081 -16.75 -36.89 3.36
C ALA A 1081 -17.26 -38.35 3.23
N TYR A 1082 -16.48 -39.32 3.73
CA TYR A 1082 -16.75 -40.76 3.60
C TYR A 1082 -17.69 -41.29 4.69
N GLN A 1083 -17.62 -40.75 5.91
CA GLN A 1083 -18.51 -41.06 7.01
C GLN A 1083 -19.24 -39.80 7.47
N VAL A 1084 -20.38 -39.54 6.86
CA VAL A 1084 -21.28 -38.55 7.43
C VAL A 1084 -22.10 -39.21 8.54
N SER A 1085 -22.00 -38.67 9.74
CA SER A 1085 -22.98 -38.89 10.81
C SER A 1085 -24.35 -38.28 10.43
N GLY A 1086 -25.01 -38.80 9.39
CA GLY A 1086 -26.39 -38.46 9.03
C GLY A 1086 -26.71 -36.99 8.69
N LYS A 1087 -25.74 -36.19 8.24
CA LYS A 1087 -25.88 -34.75 7.94
C LYS A 1087 -25.40 -34.34 6.55
#